data_AF-A0A4V0NE01-F1
#
_entry.id   AF-A0A4V0NE01-F1
#
_cell.length_a   1.000
_cell.length_b   1.000
_cell.length_c   1.000
_cell.angle_alpha   90.00
_cell.angle_beta   90.00
_cell.angle_gamma   90.00
#
_symmetry.space_group_name_H-M   'P 1'
#
loop_
_entity.id
_entity.type
_entity.pdbx_description
1 polymer ?
#
loop_
_entity_poly.entity_id
_entity_poly.type
_entity_poly.pdbx_seq_one_letter_code
_entity_poly.pdbx_strand_id
1 'polypeptide(L)'
;MSRSRPTPGSEKTAEIRDSSVLPVPAALAFLAQNAWGTDTPPATDAPWAYALIAALGHLPPAIEIAAATLRRTGMSAEAYLRKHAARLASGGSEEEIVAVVLAEALDAAGEEARGVARALAVLPAANVPLEVIAAAAGKPAPSTARPLQSLVHGRLVTFQKGALAYLLNPVVRAAIRRDVVGDAALWDALHRSAADAMQALLFWTAAVEGRPEAAMRRRVASELFAALDTAPFQEGARGAEVLARALVDACTVLDLGLTIEVQERLLEGAARLAGEALPALRARALAALEAARRPTSEPAGRRRGTFGTLRATPAARERGRPGHRDLLRKALRASAQRGAARYAPPVEDDGLRAAKEHLSRGCLRLHEGALDAAAAAYGDALAALEAAGDVRGQAIALLLRGELRRRQGDLAAASRDHERALPLFRAAADRAGEAMGLLARGSLRLDERDAAGAAADYDCALMLLRACRDRIGEANVLKARGDLCFMQDDLAGAARDYDRALYILEGVEERVLSQLRFPPGVREERRGAIARARAAREHLPQQALLRALGYEQTHARTWQARGDLRLRERQAALAARDYGNAILLYRESGDRRGEAAALKARGDLRRQRGALPGAQRDYDDALRLFEALADGPGQAAVLKARADLRCERGDTAGAALDYTRALALFDATGDGASQTSIRTVLAGISPRPDDPPRPVRAAVPR
;
A
#
# COMPACT_ATOMS: atom_id res chain seq x y z
N MET A 1 -21.16 45.40 44.98
CA MET A 1 -21.35 46.53 44.05
C MET A 1 -19.96 46.97 43.62
N SER A 2 -19.54 47.15 42.38
CA SER A 2 -20.20 47.12 41.07
C SER A 2 -19.11 47.14 39.98
N ARG A 3 -19.28 46.24 39.00
CA ARG A 3 -18.81 46.23 37.61
C ARG A 3 -18.12 47.51 37.07
N SER A 4 -17.04 47.29 36.31
CA SER A 4 -16.84 47.98 35.02
C SER A 4 -16.42 46.97 33.95
N ARG A 5 -17.25 46.84 32.92
CA ARG A 5 -16.96 46.12 31.67
C ARG A 5 -16.08 47.03 30.79
N PRO A 6 -15.09 46.52 30.05
CA PRO A 6 -14.56 47.23 28.89
C PRO A 6 -15.53 47.07 27.70
N THR A 7 -15.69 48.16 26.98
CA THR A 7 -16.52 48.37 25.80
C THR A 7 -16.06 47.53 24.58
N PRO A 8 -16.98 47.10 23.71
CA PRO A 8 -16.63 46.44 22.45
C PRO A 8 -16.54 47.47 21.31
N GLY A 9 -15.44 47.41 20.54
CA GLY A 9 -15.38 47.98 19.19
C GLY A 9 -14.35 49.08 18.97
N SER A 10 -13.15 48.70 18.53
CA SER A 10 -12.55 49.21 17.28
C SER A 10 -11.23 48.45 17.02
N GLU A 11 -11.24 47.74 15.89
CA GLU A 11 -10.08 47.36 15.09
C GLU A 11 -8.97 46.54 15.77
N LYS A 12 -9.18 45.21 15.76
CA LYS A 12 -8.10 44.23 15.77
C LYS A 12 -7.26 44.37 14.48
N THR A 13 -6.29 45.28 14.48
CA THR A 13 -5.01 45.00 13.83
C THR A 13 -4.37 43.87 14.62
N ALA A 14 -4.60 42.63 14.20
CA ALA A 14 -3.94 41.47 14.78
C ALA A 14 -2.44 41.59 14.49
N GLU A 15 -1.71 42.03 15.52
CA GLU A 15 -0.27 41.89 15.66
C GLU A 15 0.12 40.43 15.39
N ILE A 16 0.78 40.19 14.26
CA ILE A 16 1.57 38.97 14.06
C ILE A 16 2.93 39.26 14.68
N ARG A 17 3.04 39.08 16.00
CA ARG A 17 4.30 39.00 16.74
C ARG A 17 4.35 37.67 17.48
N ASP A 18 5.13 36.74 16.93
CA ASP A 18 6.09 35.88 17.63
C ASP A 18 6.63 34.84 16.63
N SER A 19 7.69 35.19 15.90
CA SER A 19 8.59 34.19 15.29
C SER A 19 9.38 33.56 16.44
N SER A 20 8.89 32.42 16.94
CA SER A 20 9.50 31.74 18.10
C SER A 20 10.89 31.21 17.75
N VAL A 21 11.90 31.99 18.13
CA VAL A 21 13.32 31.61 18.20
C VAL A 21 13.45 30.25 18.87
N LEU A 22 14.14 29.30 18.22
CA LEU A 22 14.34 27.97 18.80
C LEU A 22 15.37 28.06 19.95
N PRO A 23 15.03 27.63 21.19
CA PRO A 23 15.99 27.64 22.29
C PRO A 23 17.24 26.84 21.93
N VAL A 24 18.42 27.36 22.25
CA VAL A 24 19.71 26.74 21.90
C VAL A 24 19.79 25.26 22.31
N PRO A 25 19.34 24.82 23.51
CA PRO A 25 19.34 23.40 23.86
C PRO A 25 18.47 22.53 22.93
N ALA A 26 17.32 23.05 22.49
CA ALA A 26 16.42 22.35 21.57
C ALA A 26 17.00 22.30 20.16
N ALA A 27 17.66 23.38 19.72
CA ALA A 27 18.36 23.43 18.43
C ALA A 27 19.54 22.47 18.38
N LEU A 28 20.35 22.39 19.45
CA LEU A 28 21.47 21.44 19.56
C LEU A 28 21.00 19.98 19.58
N ALA A 29 19.95 19.68 20.35
CA ALA A 29 19.35 18.36 20.36
C ALA A 29 18.81 17.97 18.97
N PHE A 30 18.20 18.93 18.26
CA PHE A 30 17.73 18.72 16.90
C PHE A 30 18.88 18.45 15.92
N LEU A 31 19.95 19.25 15.97
CA LEU A 31 21.14 19.06 15.12
C LEU A 31 21.82 17.72 15.40
N ALA A 32 21.97 17.33 16.67
CA ALA A 32 22.56 16.04 17.04
C ALA A 32 21.78 14.84 16.46
N GLN A 33 20.46 14.96 16.41
CA GLN A 33 19.59 13.91 15.88
C GLN A 33 19.50 13.89 14.35
N ASN A 34 19.75 15.02 13.67
CA ASN A 34 19.37 15.19 12.26
C ASN A 34 20.50 15.62 11.30
N ALA A 35 21.66 16.10 11.78
CA ALA A 35 22.79 16.50 10.95
C ALA A 35 23.93 15.46 11.04
N TRP A 36 23.86 14.40 10.24
CA TRP A 36 24.90 13.35 10.23
C TRP A 36 25.79 13.53 9.00
N GLY A 37 26.94 14.17 9.18
CA GLY A 37 28.03 14.30 8.20
C GLY A 37 29.32 13.62 8.70
N THR A 38 30.48 14.10 8.26
CA THR A 38 31.82 13.64 8.70
C THR A 38 32.21 14.09 10.10
N ASP A 39 31.42 14.97 10.72
CA ASP A 39 31.78 15.63 11.97
C ASP A 39 31.37 14.76 13.17
N THR A 40 32.34 14.04 13.73
CA THR A 40 32.30 13.48 15.09
C THR A 40 33.10 14.43 15.98
N PRO A 41 32.59 14.90 17.15
CA PRO A 41 31.57 14.32 18.03
C PRO A 41 30.13 14.90 17.85
N PRO A 42 29.10 14.35 18.53
CA PRO A 42 27.71 14.82 18.46
C PRO A 42 27.54 16.31 18.78
N ALA A 43 26.55 16.93 18.12
CA ALA A 43 26.33 18.39 18.13
C ALA A 43 26.08 19.02 19.52
N THR A 44 25.84 18.23 20.57
CA THR A 44 25.62 18.72 21.94
C THR A 44 26.85 19.38 22.56
N ASP A 45 28.06 19.00 22.14
CA ASP A 45 29.34 19.47 22.71
C ASP A 45 30.29 20.10 21.67
N ALA A 46 29.79 20.38 20.46
CA ALA A 46 30.63 20.76 19.33
C ALA A 46 30.55 22.28 19.01
N PRO A 47 31.69 23.01 18.97
CA PRO A 47 31.71 24.46 18.68
C PRO A 47 31.04 24.87 17.37
N TRP A 48 31.09 24.00 16.36
CA TRP A 48 30.46 24.26 15.06
C TRP A 48 28.94 24.33 15.14
N ALA A 49 28.31 23.60 16.08
CA ALA A 49 26.85 23.54 16.19
C ALA A 49 26.29 24.88 16.71
N TYR A 50 26.97 25.48 17.68
CA TYR A 50 26.65 26.82 18.18
C TYR A 50 26.86 27.89 17.10
N ALA A 51 27.97 27.81 16.36
CA ALA A 51 28.25 28.72 15.25
C ALA A 51 27.19 28.61 14.14
N LEU A 52 26.74 27.40 13.83
CA LEU A 52 25.69 27.17 12.84
C LEU A 52 24.33 27.72 13.29
N ILE A 53 23.93 27.47 14.54
CA ILE A 53 22.67 28.00 15.08
C ILE A 53 22.66 29.54 15.05
N ALA A 54 23.77 30.16 15.46
CA ALA A 54 23.92 31.61 15.46
C ALA A 54 23.86 32.19 14.04
N ALA A 55 24.56 31.58 13.08
CA ALA A 55 24.55 32.01 11.67
C ALA A 55 23.17 31.88 11.00
N LEU A 56 22.31 31.00 11.52
CA LEU A 56 20.94 30.79 11.04
C LEU A 56 19.90 31.61 11.80
N GLY A 57 20.33 32.56 12.64
CA GLY A 57 19.45 33.49 13.36
C GLY A 57 18.51 32.79 14.33
N HIS A 58 18.83 31.58 14.80
CA HIS A 58 17.97 30.76 15.65
C HIS A 58 16.60 30.40 15.06
N LEU A 59 16.44 30.54 13.73
CA LEU A 59 15.18 30.31 13.05
C LEU A 59 14.93 28.80 12.90
N PRO A 60 13.82 28.26 13.44
CA PRO A 60 13.47 26.85 13.27
C PRO A 60 13.54 26.36 11.81
N PRO A 61 12.92 27.04 10.81
CA PRO A 61 12.97 26.55 9.43
C PRO A 61 14.39 26.57 8.84
N ALA A 62 15.21 27.58 9.16
CA ALA A 62 16.58 27.65 8.66
C ALA A 62 17.44 26.51 9.24
N ILE A 63 17.33 26.26 10.56
CA ILE A 63 18.04 25.17 11.25
C ILE A 63 17.61 23.80 10.71
N GLU A 64 16.30 23.58 10.54
CA GLU A 64 15.77 22.32 10.03
C GLU A 64 16.25 22.00 8.60
N ILE A 65 16.21 23.00 7.71
CA ILE A 65 16.61 22.83 6.32
C ILE A 65 18.13 22.64 6.22
N ALA A 66 18.92 23.40 6.99
CA ALA A 66 20.38 23.26 7.01
C ALA A 66 20.80 21.88 7.52
N ALA A 67 20.21 21.40 8.62
CA ALA A 67 20.49 20.07 9.16
C ALA A 67 20.17 18.95 8.15
N ALA A 68 19.02 19.04 7.49
CA ALA A 68 18.62 18.09 6.46
C ALA A 68 19.55 18.13 5.23
N THR A 69 20.06 19.32 4.90
CA THR A 69 20.99 19.51 3.79
C THR A 69 22.35 18.88 4.10
N LEU A 70 22.93 19.16 5.28
CA LEU A 70 24.18 18.55 5.75
C LEU A 70 24.10 17.02 5.75
N ARG A 71 23.01 16.45 6.28
CA ARG A 71 22.79 15.00 6.29
C ARG A 71 22.75 14.39 4.89
N ARG A 72 22.19 15.11 3.92
CA ARG A 72 22.03 14.60 2.56
C ARG A 72 23.31 14.72 1.74
N THR A 73 24.04 15.82 1.89
CA THR A 73 25.27 16.07 1.12
C THR A 73 26.49 15.43 1.77
N GLY A 74 26.43 15.12 3.06
CA GLY A 74 27.59 14.67 3.85
C GLY A 74 28.61 15.79 4.11
N MET A 75 28.27 17.04 3.81
CA MET A 75 29.13 18.20 4.01
C MET A 75 29.33 18.46 5.52
N SER A 76 30.54 18.86 5.93
CA SER A 76 30.79 19.32 7.29
C SER A 76 30.12 20.66 7.55
N ALA A 77 29.73 20.91 8.80
CA ALA A 77 29.12 22.19 9.18
C ALA A 77 30.08 23.37 8.96
N GLU A 78 31.39 23.12 9.13
CA GLU A 78 32.43 24.11 8.86
C GLU A 78 32.51 24.45 7.36
N ALA A 79 32.48 23.45 6.47
CA ALA A 79 32.48 23.69 5.03
C ALA A 79 31.21 24.44 4.59
N TYR A 80 30.06 24.12 5.18
CA TYR A 80 28.80 24.80 4.95
C TYR A 80 28.87 26.28 5.37
N LEU A 81 29.36 26.55 6.59
CA LEU A 81 29.53 27.91 7.09
C LEU A 81 30.52 28.70 6.25
N ARG A 82 31.68 28.12 5.87
CA ARG A 82 32.65 28.79 4.99
C ARG A 82 32.03 29.14 3.63
N LYS A 83 31.24 28.22 3.04
CA LYS A 83 30.57 28.44 1.75
C LYS A 83 29.57 29.60 1.81
N HIS A 84 28.86 29.74 2.94
CA HIS A 84 27.78 30.72 3.09
C HIS A 84 28.13 31.93 3.96
N ALA A 85 29.37 32.03 4.45
CA ALA A 85 29.81 33.07 5.39
C ALA A 85 29.48 34.48 4.90
N ALA A 86 29.78 34.80 3.63
CA ALA A 86 29.51 36.13 3.07
C ALA A 86 28.01 36.47 2.98
N ARG A 87 27.14 35.45 2.84
CA ARG A 87 25.68 35.63 2.72
C ARG A 87 24.94 35.59 4.05
N LEU A 88 25.53 34.94 5.07
CA LEU A 88 24.95 34.82 6.42
C LEU A 88 25.51 35.87 7.40
N ALA A 89 26.66 36.49 7.11
CA ALA A 89 27.30 37.48 7.98
C ALA A 89 26.60 38.86 8.01
N SER A 90 25.66 39.14 7.09
CA SER A 90 25.10 40.48 6.91
C SER A 90 23.95 40.85 7.86
N GLY A 91 23.62 40.04 8.86
CA GLY A 91 22.46 40.31 9.72
C GLY A 91 21.15 40.44 8.90
N GLY A 92 21.08 39.68 7.81
CA GLY A 92 19.97 39.75 6.86
C GLY A 92 18.62 39.43 7.51
N SER A 93 17.53 39.81 6.84
CA SER A 93 16.18 39.51 7.32
C SER A 93 15.97 38.00 7.45
N GLU A 94 14.98 37.55 8.25
CA GLU A 94 14.66 36.12 8.40
C GLU A 94 14.45 35.43 7.04
N GLU A 95 13.90 36.15 6.07
CA GLU A 95 13.68 35.69 4.70
C GLU A 95 14.99 35.50 3.92
N GLU A 96 15.99 36.36 4.11
CA GLU A 96 17.29 36.26 3.46
C GLU A 96 18.09 35.06 3.97
N ILE A 97 18.07 34.84 5.29
CA ILE A 97 18.69 33.66 5.91
C ILE A 97 18.04 32.37 5.38
N VAL A 98 16.70 32.32 5.34
CA VAL A 98 15.98 31.17 4.80
C VAL A 98 16.23 30.99 3.30
N ALA A 99 16.34 32.08 2.51
CA ALA A 99 16.63 32.00 1.08
C ALA A 99 18.02 31.39 0.81
N VAL A 100 19.03 31.73 1.60
CA VAL A 100 20.38 31.15 1.48
C VAL A 100 20.36 29.63 1.70
N VAL A 101 19.72 29.19 2.79
CA VAL A 101 19.62 27.76 3.13
C VAL A 101 18.72 27.01 2.13
N LEU A 102 17.65 27.65 1.68
CA LEU A 102 16.72 27.12 0.69
C LEU A 102 17.40 26.87 -0.66
N ALA A 103 18.21 27.82 -1.13
CA ALA A 103 18.93 27.68 -2.41
C ALA A 103 19.82 26.43 -2.38
N GLU A 104 20.63 26.27 -1.33
CA GLU A 104 21.48 25.09 -1.15
C GLU A 104 20.65 23.79 -1.05
N ALA A 105 19.54 23.82 -0.33
CA ALA A 105 18.65 22.68 -0.19
C ALA A 105 17.97 22.29 -1.51
N LEU A 106 17.61 23.25 -2.35
CA LEU A 106 17.05 22.99 -3.69
C LEU A 106 18.12 22.49 -4.65
N ASP A 107 19.33 23.06 -4.61
CA ASP A 107 20.48 22.63 -5.42
C ASP A 107 20.81 21.16 -5.17
N ALA A 108 20.95 20.78 -3.90
CA ALA A 108 21.21 19.38 -3.55
C ALA A 108 19.98 18.46 -3.75
N ALA A 109 18.77 19.01 -3.98
CA ALA A 109 17.57 18.24 -4.36
C ALA A 109 17.46 17.98 -5.86
N GLY A 110 18.19 18.75 -6.67
CA GLY A 110 18.19 18.68 -8.11
C GLY A 110 17.03 19.45 -8.77
N GLU A 111 17.18 19.69 -10.07
CA GLU A 111 16.26 20.50 -10.89
C GLU A 111 14.80 20.02 -10.84
N GLU A 112 14.57 18.70 -10.79
CA GLU A 112 13.23 18.17 -10.74
C GLU A 112 12.50 18.57 -9.46
N ALA A 113 13.18 18.56 -8.32
CA ALA A 113 12.63 18.99 -7.04
C ALA A 113 12.41 20.49 -7.01
N ARG A 114 13.33 21.27 -7.59
CA ARG A 114 13.16 22.73 -7.75
C ARG A 114 11.93 23.08 -8.58
N GLY A 115 11.70 22.39 -9.70
CA GLY A 115 10.51 22.58 -10.53
C GLY A 115 9.20 22.28 -9.76
N VAL A 116 9.19 21.22 -8.95
CA VAL A 116 8.02 20.87 -8.12
C VAL A 116 7.80 21.89 -7.00
N ALA A 117 8.86 22.39 -6.37
CA ALA A 117 8.77 23.41 -5.34
C ALA A 117 8.20 24.73 -5.90
N ARG A 118 8.65 25.14 -7.09
CA ARG A 118 8.10 26.31 -7.83
C ARG A 118 6.62 26.13 -8.16
N ALA A 119 6.23 24.97 -8.67
CA ALA A 119 4.82 24.68 -8.95
C ALA A 119 3.95 24.74 -7.68
N LEU A 120 4.44 24.18 -6.57
CA LEU A 120 3.74 24.22 -5.29
C LEU A 120 3.65 25.64 -4.70
N ALA A 121 4.66 26.48 -4.94
CA ALA A 121 4.67 27.86 -4.47
C ALA A 121 3.58 28.72 -5.11
N VAL A 122 3.22 28.45 -6.37
CA VAL A 122 2.20 29.21 -7.12
C VAL A 122 0.77 28.69 -6.86
N LEU A 123 0.62 27.47 -6.34
CA LEU A 123 -0.67 26.92 -5.92
C LEU A 123 -1.22 27.59 -4.64
N PRO A 124 -2.52 27.44 -4.34
CA PRO A 124 -3.14 27.98 -3.11
C PRO A 124 -2.39 27.60 -1.83
N ALA A 125 -2.46 28.45 -0.82
CA ALA A 125 -1.81 28.24 0.49
C ALA A 125 -2.63 27.30 1.39
N ALA A 126 -2.89 26.10 0.88
CA ALA A 126 -3.66 25.07 1.58
C ALA A 126 -3.00 23.70 1.43
N ASN A 127 -3.65 22.68 1.96
CA ASN A 127 -3.29 21.28 1.80
C ASN A 127 -3.45 20.85 0.34
N VAL A 128 -2.35 20.79 -0.40
CA VAL A 128 -2.38 20.45 -1.82
C VAL A 128 -2.13 18.95 -2.02
N PRO A 129 -3.05 18.19 -2.65
CA PRO A 129 -2.81 16.78 -2.95
C PRO A 129 -1.74 16.61 -4.04
N LEU A 130 -0.99 15.50 -4.00
CA LEU A 130 0.11 15.18 -4.94
C LEU A 130 -0.27 15.43 -6.40
N GLU A 131 -1.50 15.12 -6.75
CA GLU A 131 -1.94 15.17 -8.13
C GLU A 131 -2.14 16.59 -8.64
N VAL A 132 -2.68 17.48 -7.82
CA VAL A 132 -2.77 18.91 -8.17
C VAL A 132 -1.37 19.50 -8.33
N ILE A 133 -0.43 19.09 -7.48
CA ILE A 133 1.00 19.46 -7.60
C ILE A 133 1.60 18.93 -8.89
N ALA A 134 1.30 17.68 -9.24
CA ALA A 134 1.78 17.06 -10.47
C ALA A 134 1.23 17.74 -11.72
N ALA A 135 -0.06 18.12 -11.74
CA ALA A 135 -0.63 18.95 -12.79
C ALA A 135 0.06 20.31 -12.89
N ALA A 136 0.25 21.00 -11.76
CA ALA A 136 0.92 22.29 -11.74
C ALA A 136 2.39 22.21 -12.18
N ALA A 137 3.08 21.13 -11.84
CA ALA A 137 4.45 20.85 -12.30
C ALA A 137 4.50 20.32 -13.74
N GLY A 138 3.34 20.02 -14.33
CA GLY A 138 3.22 19.47 -15.67
C GLY A 138 3.80 18.08 -15.88
N LYS A 139 3.81 17.28 -14.81
CA LYS A 139 4.41 15.93 -14.78
C LYS A 139 3.37 14.90 -14.30
N PRO A 140 3.53 13.61 -14.66
CA PRO A 140 2.78 12.53 -14.02
C PRO A 140 2.98 12.51 -12.49
N ALA A 141 1.95 12.21 -11.71
CA ALA A 141 2.11 12.06 -10.25
C ALA A 141 3.21 11.06 -9.81
N PRO A 142 3.41 9.90 -10.47
CA PRO A 142 4.51 9.02 -10.14
C PRO A 142 5.90 9.64 -10.27
N SER A 143 6.11 10.48 -11.31
CA SER A 143 7.38 11.20 -11.49
C SER A 143 7.53 12.38 -10.54
N THR A 144 6.43 12.97 -10.07
CA THR A 144 6.45 14.07 -9.08
C THR A 144 6.67 13.55 -7.67
N ALA A 145 6.34 12.27 -7.39
CA ALA A 145 6.44 11.70 -6.05
C ALA A 145 7.87 11.65 -5.48
N ARG A 146 8.86 11.27 -6.30
CA ARG A 146 10.28 11.20 -5.84
C ARG A 146 10.88 12.59 -5.58
N PRO A 147 10.75 13.58 -6.47
CA PRO A 147 11.15 14.96 -6.18
C PRO A 147 10.44 15.54 -4.95
N LEU A 148 9.13 15.30 -4.81
CA LEU A 148 8.36 15.77 -3.66
C LEU A 148 8.81 15.10 -2.36
N GLN A 149 9.13 13.81 -2.41
CA GLN A 149 9.74 13.10 -1.28
C GLN A 149 11.11 13.70 -0.93
N SER A 150 11.93 14.10 -1.91
CA SER A 150 13.19 14.81 -1.64
C SER A 150 12.96 16.14 -0.94
N LEU A 151 11.93 16.91 -1.33
CA LEU A 151 11.56 18.17 -0.67
C LEU A 151 11.07 17.94 0.78
N VAL A 152 10.37 16.84 1.03
CA VAL A 152 9.94 16.45 2.40
C VAL A 152 11.14 16.06 3.27
N HIS A 153 12.08 15.26 2.75
CA HIS A 153 13.31 14.92 3.47
C HIS A 153 14.17 16.15 3.72
N GLY A 154 14.20 17.10 2.79
CA GLY A 154 14.87 18.39 2.92
C GLY A 154 14.16 19.41 3.81
N ARG A 155 13.05 19.04 4.49
CA ARG A 155 12.25 19.92 5.36
C ARG A 155 11.65 21.15 4.66
N LEU A 156 11.57 21.14 3.33
CA LEU A 156 10.97 22.23 2.53
C LEU A 156 9.44 22.11 2.46
N VAL A 157 8.94 20.87 2.45
CA VAL A 157 7.52 20.54 2.33
C VAL A 157 7.10 19.62 3.46
N THR A 158 5.98 19.91 4.10
CA THR A 158 5.38 19.01 5.10
C THR A 158 4.33 18.12 4.45
N PHE A 159 4.33 16.84 4.79
CA PHE A 159 3.32 15.89 4.33
C PHE A 159 2.33 15.59 5.45
N GLN A 160 1.08 16.03 5.30
CA GLN A 160 0.01 15.77 6.25
C GLN A 160 -0.63 14.41 5.93
N LYS A 161 -0.31 13.40 6.76
CA LYS A 161 -0.78 12.02 6.56
C LYS A 161 -2.32 11.91 6.54
N GLY A 162 -3.02 12.69 7.38
CA GLY A 162 -4.49 12.66 7.47
C GLY A 162 -5.20 13.23 6.23
N ALA A 163 -4.63 14.27 5.62
CA ALA A 163 -5.20 14.92 4.43
C ALA A 163 -4.61 14.37 3.10
N LEU A 164 -3.59 13.51 3.16
CA LEU A 164 -2.78 13.05 2.01
C LEU A 164 -2.29 14.21 1.13
N ALA A 165 -1.94 15.30 1.80
CA ALA A 165 -1.65 16.58 1.17
C ALA A 165 -0.30 17.11 1.62
N TYR A 166 0.23 17.98 0.79
CA TYR A 166 1.52 18.61 0.98
C TYR A 166 1.33 20.09 1.21
N LEU A 167 2.01 20.60 2.22
CA LEU A 167 1.99 22.00 2.58
C LEU A 167 3.42 22.54 2.50
N LEU A 168 3.60 23.52 1.61
CA LEU A 168 4.84 24.28 1.53
C LEU A 168 4.89 25.28 2.68
N ASN A 169 6.00 25.30 3.41
CA ASN A 169 6.23 26.26 4.50
C ASN A 169 6.02 27.70 3.97
N PRO A 170 5.26 28.58 4.66
CA PRO A 170 4.98 29.94 4.20
C PRO A 170 6.23 30.79 3.90
N VAL A 171 7.27 30.68 4.74
CA VAL A 171 8.52 31.44 4.57
C VAL A 171 9.28 30.93 3.34
N VAL A 172 9.34 29.61 3.17
CA VAL A 172 9.92 28.96 1.98
C VAL A 172 9.14 29.34 0.71
N ARG A 173 7.80 29.38 0.80
CA ARG A 173 6.92 29.79 -0.30
C ARG A 173 7.20 31.23 -0.74
N ALA A 174 7.34 32.15 0.21
CA ALA A 174 7.66 33.55 -0.06
C ALA A 174 9.01 33.68 -0.76
N ALA A 175 10.04 33.00 -0.26
CA ALA A 175 11.37 32.99 -0.87
C ALA A 175 11.35 32.44 -2.31
N ILE A 176 10.70 31.29 -2.55
CA ILE A 176 10.56 30.73 -3.90
C ILE A 176 9.82 31.69 -4.83
N ARG A 177 8.75 32.34 -4.37
CA ARG A 177 8.00 33.30 -5.20
C ARG A 177 8.87 34.48 -5.60
N ARG A 178 9.66 35.05 -4.68
CA ARG A 178 10.57 36.16 -4.98
C ARG A 178 11.56 35.82 -6.08
N ASP A 179 12.15 34.62 -6.04
CA ASP A 179 13.07 34.14 -7.07
C ASP A 179 12.40 33.97 -8.44
N VAL A 180 11.16 33.50 -8.47
CA VAL A 180 10.43 33.24 -9.72
C VAL A 180 9.85 34.53 -10.32
N VAL A 181 9.42 35.49 -9.49
CA VAL A 181 8.88 36.79 -9.96
C VAL A 181 9.91 37.56 -10.79
N GLY A 182 11.22 37.37 -10.54
CA GLY A 182 12.29 37.94 -11.36
C GLY A 182 12.32 37.43 -12.81
N ASP A 183 11.69 36.29 -13.11
CA ASP A 183 11.54 35.72 -14.45
C ASP A 183 10.05 35.71 -14.84
N ALA A 184 9.62 36.80 -15.50
CA ALA A 184 8.22 37.00 -15.90
C ALA A 184 7.68 35.85 -16.77
N ALA A 185 8.50 35.28 -17.65
CA ALA A 185 8.09 34.19 -18.54
C ALA A 185 7.84 32.89 -17.76
N LEU A 186 8.70 32.59 -16.79
CA LEU A 186 8.55 31.45 -15.89
C LEU A 186 7.37 31.64 -14.94
N TRP A 187 7.21 32.83 -14.36
CA TRP A 187 6.08 33.18 -13.50
C TRP A 187 4.76 32.95 -14.21
N ASP A 188 4.61 33.48 -15.43
CA ASP A 188 3.42 33.30 -16.25
C ASP A 188 3.16 31.83 -16.61
N ALA A 189 4.22 31.07 -16.93
CA ALA A 189 4.09 29.65 -17.24
C ALA A 189 3.57 28.83 -16.05
N LEU A 190 4.05 29.12 -14.84
CA LEU A 190 3.61 28.46 -13.62
C LEU A 190 2.17 28.84 -13.26
N HIS A 191 1.77 30.09 -13.42
CA HIS A 191 0.40 30.55 -13.21
C HIS A 191 -0.57 29.88 -14.18
N ARG A 192 -0.20 29.76 -15.47
CA ARG A 192 -0.98 28.99 -16.45
C ARG A 192 -1.15 27.52 -16.02
N SER A 193 -0.07 26.88 -15.59
CA SER A 193 -0.12 25.48 -15.16
C SER A 193 -0.93 25.30 -13.86
N ALA A 194 -0.91 26.28 -12.97
CA ALA A 194 -1.76 26.30 -11.78
C ALA A 194 -3.25 26.45 -12.13
N ALA A 195 -3.59 27.32 -13.09
CA ALA A 195 -4.96 27.45 -13.59
C ALA A 195 -5.48 26.14 -14.21
N ASP A 196 -4.66 25.48 -15.03
CA ASP A 196 -4.98 24.16 -15.59
C ASP A 196 -5.18 23.11 -14.49
N ALA A 197 -4.37 23.15 -13.43
CA ALA A 197 -4.50 22.24 -12.28
C ALA A 197 -5.81 22.47 -11.51
N MET A 198 -6.20 23.72 -11.27
CA MET A 198 -7.47 24.08 -10.60
C MET A 198 -8.69 23.68 -11.44
N GLN A 199 -8.65 23.88 -12.76
CA GLN A 199 -9.73 23.40 -13.64
C GLN A 199 -9.86 21.87 -13.59
N ALA A 200 -8.72 21.17 -13.57
CA ALA A 200 -8.71 19.73 -13.61
C ALA A 200 -9.07 19.09 -12.24
N LEU A 201 -8.85 19.82 -11.14
CA LEU A 201 -9.41 19.50 -9.81
C LEU A 201 -10.95 19.44 -9.85
N LEU A 202 -11.62 20.38 -10.51
CA LEU A 202 -13.09 20.36 -10.66
C LEU A 202 -13.57 19.17 -11.48
N PHE A 203 -12.89 18.82 -12.55
CA PHE A 203 -13.22 17.61 -13.31
C PHE A 203 -13.08 16.34 -12.46
N TRP A 204 -12.15 16.32 -11.52
CA TRP A 204 -11.92 15.19 -10.63
C TRP A 204 -12.93 15.09 -9.48
N THR A 205 -13.38 16.22 -8.94
CA THR A 205 -14.49 16.24 -7.99
C THR A 205 -15.77 15.77 -8.68
N ALA A 206 -16.07 16.32 -9.86
CA ALA A 206 -17.24 15.95 -10.68
C ALA A 206 -17.28 14.46 -11.05
N ALA A 207 -16.13 13.82 -11.30
CA ALA A 207 -16.07 12.44 -11.79
C ALA A 207 -16.57 11.38 -10.80
N VAL A 208 -16.72 11.71 -9.51
CA VAL A 208 -17.20 10.78 -8.48
C VAL A 208 -18.43 11.28 -7.75
N GLU A 209 -19.06 12.32 -8.28
CA GLU A 209 -20.37 12.76 -7.82
C GLU A 209 -21.36 11.58 -7.77
N GLY A 210 -21.99 11.38 -6.61
CA GLY A 210 -22.83 10.22 -6.31
C GLY A 210 -22.10 9.00 -5.70
N ARG A 211 -20.78 9.08 -5.45
CA ARG A 211 -19.99 8.06 -4.73
C ARG A 211 -19.59 8.55 -3.33
N PRO A 212 -19.29 7.66 -2.36
CA PRO A 212 -18.91 8.05 -1.00
C PRO A 212 -17.69 8.97 -0.93
N GLU A 213 -16.76 8.84 -1.88
CA GLU A 213 -15.55 9.68 -1.94
C GLU A 213 -15.83 11.15 -2.32
N ALA A 214 -17.02 11.49 -2.85
CA ALA A 214 -17.33 12.83 -3.35
C ALA A 214 -17.18 13.90 -2.25
N ALA A 215 -17.59 13.58 -1.02
CA ALA A 215 -17.55 14.52 0.11
C ALA A 215 -16.12 15.00 0.42
N MET A 216 -15.16 14.06 0.47
CA MET A 216 -13.74 14.39 0.68
C MET A 216 -13.20 15.27 -0.45
N ARG A 217 -13.55 14.94 -1.70
CA ARG A 217 -13.06 15.71 -2.86
C ARG A 217 -13.63 17.10 -2.94
N ARG A 218 -14.91 17.27 -2.61
CA ARG A 218 -15.55 18.58 -2.49
C ARG A 218 -14.89 19.42 -1.42
N ARG A 219 -14.58 18.83 -0.26
CA ARG A 219 -13.86 19.53 0.81
C ARG A 219 -12.49 20.03 0.36
N VAL A 220 -11.67 19.17 -0.24
CA VAL A 220 -10.35 19.55 -0.76
C VAL A 220 -10.45 20.64 -1.83
N ALA A 221 -11.41 20.52 -2.74
CA ALA A 221 -11.63 21.55 -3.75
C ALA A 221 -12.10 22.88 -3.12
N SER A 222 -13.03 22.82 -2.18
CA SER A 222 -13.51 23.98 -1.43
C SER A 222 -12.37 24.72 -0.73
N GLU A 223 -11.51 23.99 0.00
CA GLU A 223 -10.33 24.55 0.67
C GLU A 223 -9.35 25.20 -0.32
N LEU A 224 -9.07 24.56 -1.46
CA LEU A 224 -8.14 25.08 -2.47
C LEU A 224 -8.70 26.32 -3.19
N PHE A 225 -9.99 26.33 -3.55
CA PHE A 225 -10.62 27.49 -4.17
C PHE A 225 -10.78 28.64 -3.17
N ALA A 226 -11.09 28.36 -1.91
CA ALA A 226 -11.15 29.37 -0.85
C ALA A 226 -9.77 30.02 -0.60
N ALA A 227 -8.68 29.27 -0.73
CA ALA A 227 -7.31 29.77 -0.56
C ALA A 227 -6.65 30.31 -1.86
N LEU A 228 -7.39 30.31 -2.99
CA LEU A 228 -6.85 30.74 -4.28
C LEU A 228 -6.76 32.26 -4.35
N ASP A 229 -5.56 32.75 -4.65
CA ASP A 229 -5.29 34.15 -4.98
C ASP A 229 -5.35 34.34 -6.50
N THR A 230 -6.22 35.24 -6.95
CA THR A 230 -6.41 35.56 -8.38
C THR A 230 -5.65 36.81 -8.79
N ALA A 231 -5.10 37.60 -7.85
CA ALA A 231 -4.40 38.85 -8.14
C ALA A 231 -3.25 38.71 -9.16
N PRO A 232 -2.43 37.63 -9.15
CA PRO A 232 -1.32 37.47 -10.09
C PRO A 232 -1.72 37.28 -11.56
N PHE A 233 -2.99 36.99 -11.86
CA PHE A 233 -3.46 36.70 -13.20
C PHE A 233 -3.91 37.98 -13.92
N GLN A 234 -3.34 38.23 -15.10
CA GLN A 234 -3.68 39.36 -15.97
C GLN A 234 -4.92 39.07 -16.82
N GLU A 235 -5.76 40.09 -17.03
CA GLU A 235 -6.94 40.01 -17.89
C GLU A 235 -6.59 39.57 -19.32
N GLY A 236 -7.39 38.69 -19.92
CA GLY A 236 -7.21 38.24 -21.31
C GLY A 236 -6.05 37.27 -21.56
N ALA A 237 -5.19 37.01 -20.57
CA ALA A 237 -4.16 35.99 -20.69
C ALA A 237 -4.76 34.58 -20.74
N ARG A 238 -4.14 33.67 -21.49
CA ARG A 238 -4.63 32.27 -21.63
C ARG A 238 -4.85 31.54 -20.29
N GLY A 239 -4.02 31.83 -19.28
CA GLY A 239 -4.19 31.29 -17.93
C GLY A 239 -5.39 31.88 -17.18
N ALA A 240 -5.69 33.16 -17.43
CA ALA A 240 -6.83 33.85 -16.87
C ALA A 240 -8.15 33.34 -17.45
N GLU A 241 -8.22 32.99 -18.74
CA GLU A 241 -9.38 32.33 -19.34
C GLU A 241 -9.71 31.00 -18.63
N VAL A 242 -8.70 30.13 -18.49
CA VAL A 242 -8.85 28.81 -17.87
C VAL A 242 -9.28 28.96 -16.41
N LEU A 243 -8.66 29.88 -15.68
CA LEU A 243 -8.97 30.12 -14.29
C LEU A 243 -10.37 30.72 -14.13
N ALA A 244 -10.72 31.76 -14.89
CA ALA A 244 -12.05 32.37 -14.87
C ALA A 244 -13.15 31.32 -15.11
N ARG A 245 -12.91 30.39 -16.05
CA ARG A 245 -13.84 29.30 -16.30
C ARG A 245 -13.95 28.35 -15.10
N ALA A 246 -12.82 27.98 -14.51
CA ALA A 246 -12.80 27.13 -13.33
C ALA A 246 -13.54 27.79 -12.15
N LEU A 247 -13.33 29.09 -11.91
CA LEU A 247 -14.02 29.84 -10.86
C LEU A 247 -15.54 29.85 -11.05
N VAL A 248 -16.04 30.12 -12.27
CA VAL A 248 -17.48 30.08 -12.56
C VAL A 248 -18.03 28.66 -12.38
N ASP A 249 -17.34 27.64 -12.90
CA ASP A 249 -17.81 26.25 -12.80
C ASP A 249 -17.78 25.75 -11.33
N ALA A 250 -16.83 26.21 -10.51
CA ALA A 250 -16.76 25.90 -9.07
C ALA A 250 -17.95 26.45 -8.28
N CYS A 251 -18.51 27.60 -8.68
CA CYS A 251 -19.67 28.21 -8.01
C CYS A 251 -21.02 27.78 -8.59
N THR A 252 -21.08 27.34 -9.87
CA THR A 252 -22.35 27.15 -10.58
C THR A 252 -22.65 25.70 -10.97
N VAL A 253 -21.62 24.87 -11.17
CA VAL A 253 -21.78 23.50 -11.70
C VAL A 253 -21.61 22.45 -10.61
N LEU A 254 -20.73 22.70 -9.64
CA LEU A 254 -20.43 21.78 -8.55
C LEU A 254 -20.82 22.41 -7.22
N ASP A 255 -21.62 21.70 -6.42
CA ASP A 255 -21.91 22.12 -5.05
C ASP A 255 -20.71 21.77 -4.14
N LEU A 256 -19.74 22.69 -4.09
CA LEU A 256 -18.55 22.56 -3.26
C LEU A 256 -18.78 22.96 -1.79
N GLY A 257 -19.99 23.43 -1.43
CA GLY A 257 -20.26 23.95 -0.09
C GLY A 257 -19.45 25.21 0.26
N LEU A 258 -19.17 26.06 -0.74
CA LEU A 258 -18.49 27.35 -0.53
C LEU A 258 -19.42 28.32 0.20
N THR A 259 -18.87 29.12 1.12
CA THR A 259 -19.63 30.21 1.77
C THR A 259 -19.97 31.29 0.74
N ILE A 260 -21.03 32.07 1.01
CA ILE A 260 -21.48 33.15 0.13
C ILE A 260 -20.33 34.14 -0.14
N GLU A 261 -19.62 34.57 0.90
CA GLU A 261 -18.47 35.48 0.80
C GLU A 261 -17.37 34.94 -0.14
N VAL A 262 -17.08 33.64 -0.06
CA VAL A 262 -16.09 33.02 -0.95
C VAL A 262 -16.63 32.93 -2.38
N GLN A 263 -17.91 32.58 -2.57
CA GLN A 263 -18.53 32.54 -3.89
C GLN A 263 -18.50 33.91 -4.57
N GLU A 264 -18.80 34.99 -3.84
CA GLU A 264 -18.74 36.35 -4.35
C GLU A 264 -17.32 36.71 -4.80
N ARG A 265 -16.32 36.53 -3.93
CA ARG A 265 -14.91 36.81 -4.24
C ARG A 265 -14.42 36.05 -5.48
N LEU A 266 -14.79 34.78 -5.63
CA LEU A 266 -14.40 33.98 -6.78
C LEU A 266 -15.11 34.41 -8.06
N LEU A 267 -16.39 34.79 -7.99
CA LEU A 267 -17.16 35.24 -9.15
C LEU A 267 -16.75 36.65 -9.61
N GLU A 268 -16.44 37.56 -8.68
CA GLU A 268 -15.84 38.87 -8.98
C GLU A 268 -14.47 38.71 -9.63
N GLY A 269 -13.63 37.82 -9.07
CA GLY A 269 -12.35 37.45 -9.66
C GLY A 269 -12.51 36.87 -11.07
N ALA A 270 -13.51 36.01 -11.29
CA ALA A 270 -13.80 35.44 -12.60
C ALA A 270 -14.24 36.49 -13.62
N ALA A 271 -15.10 37.45 -13.22
CA ALA A 271 -15.54 38.54 -14.07
C ALA A 271 -14.39 39.45 -14.48
N ARG A 272 -13.50 39.79 -13.53
CA ARG A 272 -12.27 40.56 -13.79
C ARG A 272 -11.34 39.84 -14.77
N LEU A 273 -11.08 38.55 -14.54
CA LEU A 273 -10.17 37.76 -15.38
C LEU A 273 -10.73 37.51 -16.79
N ALA A 274 -12.05 37.34 -16.92
CA ALA A 274 -12.72 37.21 -18.20
C ALA A 274 -12.68 38.51 -19.01
N GLY A 275 -12.84 39.65 -18.33
CA GLY A 275 -12.60 40.95 -18.95
C GLY A 275 -13.52 41.28 -20.11
N GLU A 276 -13.07 42.17 -20.99
CA GLU A 276 -13.72 42.39 -22.30
C GLU A 276 -13.40 41.31 -23.33
N ALA A 277 -12.31 40.57 -23.13
CA ALA A 277 -11.87 39.51 -24.04
C ALA A 277 -12.84 38.31 -24.11
N LEU A 278 -13.61 38.05 -23.04
CA LEU A 278 -14.53 36.92 -22.93
C LEU A 278 -15.92 37.37 -22.42
N PRO A 279 -16.68 38.13 -23.24
CA PRO A 279 -17.90 38.82 -22.79
C PRO A 279 -18.98 37.82 -22.32
N ALA A 280 -19.09 36.67 -22.96
CA ALA A 280 -20.04 35.62 -22.56
C ALA A 280 -19.69 34.98 -21.21
N LEU A 281 -18.40 34.82 -20.90
CA LEU A 281 -17.95 34.26 -19.62
C LEU A 281 -18.11 35.29 -18.49
N ARG A 282 -17.79 36.56 -18.77
CA ARG A 282 -18.01 37.68 -17.85
C ARG A 282 -19.49 37.84 -17.51
N ALA A 283 -20.38 37.81 -18.50
CA ALA A 283 -21.82 37.87 -18.28
C ALA A 283 -22.33 36.71 -17.41
N ARG A 284 -21.82 35.49 -17.63
CA ARG A 284 -22.15 34.33 -16.79
C ARG A 284 -21.67 34.49 -15.35
N ALA A 285 -20.47 35.03 -15.14
CA ALA A 285 -19.93 35.28 -13.81
C ALA A 285 -20.77 36.32 -13.04
N LEU A 286 -21.12 37.43 -13.70
CA LEU A 286 -21.96 38.49 -13.12
C LEU A 286 -23.37 38.00 -12.80
N ALA A 287 -24.00 37.23 -13.70
CA ALA A 287 -25.32 36.64 -13.45
C ALA A 287 -25.30 35.66 -12.26
N ALA A 288 -24.23 34.87 -12.12
CA ALA A 288 -24.05 33.98 -10.96
C ALA A 288 -23.82 34.77 -9.66
N LEU A 289 -23.09 35.89 -9.74
CA LEU A 289 -22.84 36.78 -8.60
C LEU A 289 -24.15 37.43 -8.11
N GLU A 290 -24.96 37.94 -9.03
CA GLU A 290 -26.30 38.47 -8.70
C GLU A 290 -27.20 37.41 -8.08
N ALA A 291 -27.14 36.17 -8.57
CA ALA A 291 -27.90 35.06 -7.99
C ALA A 291 -27.43 34.68 -6.57
N ALA A 292 -26.13 34.79 -6.28
CA ALA A 292 -25.57 34.54 -4.95
C ALA A 292 -25.93 35.63 -3.93
N ARG A 293 -26.11 36.88 -4.39
CA ARG A 293 -26.48 38.05 -3.57
C ARG A 293 -27.96 38.12 -3.16
N ARG A 294 -28.84 37.35 -3.81
CA ARG A 294 -30.27 37.37 -3.48
C ARG A 294 -30.51 36.63 -2.16
N PRO A 295 -31.18 37.24 -1.17
CA PRO A 295 -31.54 36.55 0.06
C PRO A 295 -32.58 35.47 -0.26
N THR A 296 -32.18 34.20 -0.24
CA THR A 296 -33.11 33.08 -0.45
C THR A 296 -33.85 32.77 0.84
N SER A 297 -35.15 33.06 0.88
CA SER A 297 -36.11 32.61 1.91
C SER A 297 -36.60 31.17 1.71
N GLU A 298 -35.95 30.38 0.84
CA GLU A 298 -36.22 28.95 0.67
C GLU A 298 -34.92 28.15 0.79
N PRO A 299 -34.92 27.00 1.49
CA PRO A 299 -33.77 26.10 1.53
C PRO A 299 -33.53 25.61 0.10
N ALA A 300 -32.34 25.92 -0.44
CA ALA A 300 -31.96 25.62 -1.82
C ALA A 300 -32.22 24.15 -2.18
N GLY A 301 -33.38 23.90 -2.78
CA GLY A 301 -33.70 22.63 -3.41
C GLY A 301 -32.65 22.36 -4.47
N ARG A 302 -31.87 21.28 -4.25
CA ARG A 302 -30.91 20.64 -5.17
C ARG A 302 -30.93 21.24 -6.58
N ARG A 303 -30.08 22.25 -6.84
CA ARG A 303 -29.75 22.66 -8.20
C ARG A 303 -28.99 21.51 -8.86
N ARG A 304 -29.71 20.54 -9.43
CA ARG A 304 -29.17 19.52 -10.32
C ARG A 304 -28.70 20.19 -11.61
N GLY A 305 -27.50 20.76 -11.59
CA GLY A 305 -26.76 21.05 -12.80
C GLY A 305 -26.54 19.74 -13.55
N THR A 306 -27.19 19.59 -14.70
CA THR A 306 -27.05 18.41 -15.56
C THR A 306 -25.60 18.26 -16.01
N PHE A 307 -25.03 17.08 -15.76
CA PHE A 307 -23.65 16.65 -16.11
C PHE A 307 -23.22 16.88 -17.59
N GLY A 308 -24.12 17.32 -18.47
CA GLY A 308 -23.86 17.57 -19.88
C GLY A 308 -22.91 18.74 -20.14
N THR A 309 -22.86 19.75 -19.29
CA THR A 309 -22.11 21.01 -19.56
C THR A 309 -20.59 20.87 -19.42
N LEU A 310 -20.10 19.97 -18.55
CA LEU A 310 -18.66 19.67 -18.44
C LEU A 310 -18.17 18.71 -19.54
N ARG A 311 -19.04 17.89 -20.12
CA ARG A 311 -18.70 16.97 -21.23
C ARG A 311 -18.70 17.65 -22.61
N ALA A 312 -19.38 18.78 -22.76
CA ALA A 312 -19.76 19.33 -24.07
C ALA A 312 -19.11 20.68 -24.43
N THR A 313 -17.89 20.99 -23.99
CA THR A 313 -17.12 22.08 -24.61
C THR A 313 -16.07 21.53 -25.58
N PRO A 314 -16.21 21.74 -26.90
CA PRO A 314 -15.19 21.38 -27.90
C PRO A 314 -13.81 21.98 -27.57
N ALA A 315 -13.80 23.17 -26.97
CA ALA A 315 -12.59 23.84 -26.49
C ALA A 315 -11.80 23.02 -25.43
N ALA A 316 -12.47 22.15 -24.66
CA ALA A 316 -11.81 21.25 -23.69
C ALA A 316 -11.16 20.01 -24.36
N ARG A 317 -11.47 19.71 -25.62
CA ARG A 317 -10.73 18.70 -26.40
C ARG A 317 -9.49 19.28 -27.06
N GLU A 318 -9.50 20.56 -27.42
CA GLU A 318 -8.47 21.11 -28.32
C GLU A 318 -7.33 21.88 -27.62
N ARG A 319 -7.51 22.44 -26.41
CA ARG A 319 -6.61 23.52 -25.93
C ARG A 319 -5.72 23.24 -24.72
N GLY A 320 -5.75 22.05 -24.11
CA GLY A 320 -4.78 21.66 -23.08
C GLY A 320 -3.76 20.69 -23.68
N ARG A 321 -2.46 20.84 -23.37
CA ARG A 321 -1.43 19.86 -23.80
C ARG A 321 -1.97 18.45 -23.52
N PRO A 322 -2.13 17.57 -24.53
CA PRO A 322 -2.79 16.27 -24.38
C PRO A 322 -2.20 15.43 -23.24
N GLY A 323 -0.90 15.61 -22.96
CA GLY A 323 -0.20 15.04 -21.83
C GLY A 323 -0.80 15.41 -20.47
N HIS A 324 -0.97 16.69 -20.14
CA HIS A 324 -1.34 17.11 -18.78
C HIS A 324 -2.72 16.64 -18.34
N ARG A 325 -3.73 16.72 -19.20
CA ARG A 325 -5.11 16.29 -18.88
C ARG A 325 -5.21 14.77 -18.71
N ASP A 326 -4.53 14.00 -19.56
CA ASP A 326 -4.54 12.54 -19.44
C ASP A 326 -3.64 12.03 -18.32
N LEU A 327 -2.50 12.68 -18.09
CA LEU A 327 -1.62 12.40 -16.96
C LEU A 327 -2.31 12.71 -15.65
N LEU A 328 -3.04 13.83 -15.56
CA LEU A 328 -3.79 14.16 -14.37
C LEU A 328 -4.99 13.23 -14.19
N ARG A 329 -5.75 12.88 -15.24
CA ARG A 329 -6.82 11.85 -15.14
C ARG A 329 -6.28 10.51 -14.67
N LYS A 330 -5.13 10.06 -15.18
CA LYS A 330 -4.46 8.81 -14.78
C LYS A 330 -3.93 8.89 -13.34
N ALA A 331 -3.30 10.00 -12.97
CA ALA A 331 -2.77 10.27 -11.64
C ALA A 331 -3.86 10.40 -10.57
N LEU A 332 -4.92 11.15 -10.88
CA LEU A 332 -6.08 11.39 -10.01
C LEU A 332 -6.98 10.17 -9.86
N ARG A 333 -7.07 9.30 -10.88
CA ARG A 333 -7.66 7.95 -10.73
C ARG A 333 -6.83 7.07 -9.80
N ALA A 334 -5.50 7.15 -9.89
CA ALA A 334 -4.61 6.44 -8.97
C ALA A 334 -4.61 7.03 -7.54
N SER A 335 -4.94 8.31 -7.37
CA SER A 335 -5.12 8.96 -6.06
C SER A 335 -6.47 8.66 -5.43
N ALA A 336 -7.53 8.72 -6.23
CA ALA A 336 -8.87 8.25 -5.89
C ALA A 336 -8.85 6.84 -5.31
N GLN A 337 -8.17 5.91 -5.99
CA GLN A 337 -7.98 4.54 -5.55
C GLN A 337 -7.16 4.43 -4.25
N ARG A 338 -6.28 5.40 -3.96
CA ARG A 338 -5.47 5.47 -2.73
C ARG A 338 -6.18 6.16 -1.56
N GLY A 339 -7.07 7.12 -1.84
CA GLY A 339 -7.95 7.79 -0.88
C GLY A 339 -9.17 6.94 -0.51
N ALA A 340 -9.74 6.21 -1.46
CA ALA A 340 -10.76 5.18 -1.24
C ALA A 340 -10.27 4.07 -0.30
N ALA A 341 -8.96 3.79 -0.32
CA ALA A 341 -8.32 2.83 0.57
C ALA A 341 -8.02 3.39 1.98
N ARG A 342 -8.35 4.65 2.29
CA ARG A 342 -7.95 5.33 3.54
C ARG A 342 -9.04 6.16 4.24
N TYR A 343 -10.30 6.05 3.84
CA TYR A 343 -11.40 6.65 4.62
C TYR A 343 -11.77 5.71 5.78
N ALA A 344 -11.42 6.09 7.01
CA ALA A 344 -12.05 5.56 8.22
C ALA A 344 -13.51 6.06 8.25
N PRO A 345 -14.45 5.23 8.75
CA PRO A 345 -15.83 5.26 8.30
C PRO A 345 -16.62 6.48 8.82
N PRO A 346 -17.72 6.85 8.13
CA PRO A 346 -18.78 7.60 8.79
C PRO A 346 -19.34 6.76 9.95
N VAL A 347 -19.75 7.44 11.03
CA VAL A 347 -20.50 6.96 12.21
C VAL A 347 -20.89 5.47 12.15
N GLU A 348 -20.26 4.65 12.99
CA GLU A 348 -20.47 3.20 13.05
C GLU A 348 -21.95 2.84 13.21
N ASP A 349 -22.50 2.23 12.17
CA ASP A 349 -23.73 1.45 12.23
C ASP A 349 -23.39 0.16 13.01
N ASP A 350 -24.00 -0.05 14.18
CA ASP A 350 -23.70 -1.18 15.08
C ASP A 350 -23.84 -2.53 14.34
N GLY A 351 -24.68 -2.60 13.31
CA GLY A 351 -24.82 -3.77 12.43
C GLY A 351 -23.58 -4.07 11.59
N LEU A 352 -22.84 -3.06 11.11
CA LEU A 352 -21.62 -3.24 10.33
C LEU A 352 -20.44 -3.66 11.23
N ARG A 353 -20.42 -3.21 12.49
CA ARG A 353 -19.43 -3.66 13.48
C ARG A 353 -19.67 -5.14 13.83
N ALA A 354 -20.92 -5.51 14.13
CA ALA A 354 -21.30 -6.90 14.38
C ALA A 354 -20.94 -7.80 13.19
N ALA A 355 -21.23 -7.38 11.95
CA ALA A 355 -20.88 -8.12 10.74
C ALA A 355 -19.37 -8.43 10.62
N LYS A 356 -18.50 -7.44 10.89
CA LYS A 356 -17.04 -7.62 10.87
C LYS A 356 -16.56 -8.58 11.96
N GLU A 357 -17.21 -8.55 13.11
CA GLU A 357 -16.92 -9.47 14.21
C GLU A 357 -17.30 -10.91 13.82
N HIS A 358 -18.46 -11.11 13.21
CA HIS A 358 -18.88 -12.40 12.68
C HIS A 358 -17.91 -12.94 11.59
N LEU A 359 -17.43 -12.08 10.68
CA LEU A 359 -16.40 -12.46 9.70
C LEU A 359 -15.10 -12.92 10.38
N SER A 360 -14.64 -12.17 11.38
CA SER A 360 -13.40 -12.47 12.11
C SER A 360 -13.52 -13.76 12.91
N ARG A 361 -14.67 -13.97 13.55
CA ARG A 361 -15.02 -15.20 14.27
C ARG A 361 -15.06 -16.40 13.33
N GLY A 362 -15.67 -16.26 12.15
CA GLY A 362 -15.67 -17.30 11.12
C GLY A 362 -14.26 -17.70 10.69
N CYS A 363 -13.36 -16.72 10.50
CA CYS A 363 -11.96 -16.98 10.14
C CYS A 363 -11.21 -17.74 11.24
N LEU A 364 -11.47 -17.41 12.51
CA LEU A 364 -10.89 -18.08 13.67
C LEU A 364 -11.39 -19.53 13.77
N ARG A 365 -12.71 -19.73 13.68
CA ARG A 365 -13.33 -21.07 13.71
C ARG A 365 -12.85 -21.96 12.57
N LEU A 366 -12.64 -21.38 11.38
CA LEU A 366 -12.05 -22.09 10.25
C LEU A 366 -10.61 -22.56 10.55
N HIS A 367 -9.81 -21.76 11.26
CA HIS A 367 -8.47 -22.18 11.69
C HIS A 367 -8.50 -23.27 12.77
N GLU A 368 -9.51 -23.26 13.64
CA GLU A 368 -9.73 -24.29 14.66
C GLU A 368 -10.29 -25.60 14.09
N GLY A 369 -10.63 -25.64 12.80
CA GLY A 369 -11.25 -26.81 12.14
C GLY A 369 -12.74 -26.97 12.46
N ALA A 370 -13.36 -25.99 13.15
CA ALA A 370 -14.78 -25.97 13.46
C ALA A 370 -15.59 -25.47 12.27
N LEU A 371 -15.71 -26.30 11.23
CA LEU A 371 -16.29 -25.93 9.92
C LEU A 371 -17.74 -25.46 10.04
N ASP A 372 -18.57 -26.11 10.85
CA ASP A 372 -19.98 -25.73 11.01
C ASP A 372 -20.16 -24.40 11.74
N ALA A 373 -19.35 -24.16 12.78
CA ALA A 373 -19.34 -22.89 13.49
C ALA A 373 -18.83 -21.74 12.60
N ALA A 374 -17.86 -22.01 11.72
CA ALA A 374 -17.42 -21.06 10.71
C ALA A 374 -18.52 -20.76 9.68
N ALA A 375 -19.29 -21.77 9.27
CA ALA A 375 -20.39 -21.60 8.32
C ALA A 375 -21.49 -20.72 8.89
N ALA A 376 -21.88 -20.95 10.15
CA ALA A 376 -22.84 -20.13 10.87
C ALA A 376 -22.36 -18.68 10.97
N ALA A 377 -21.11 -18.47 11.41
CA ALA A 377 -20.55 -17.11 11.55
C ALA A 377 -20.46 -16.35 10.21
N TYR A 378 -20.11 -17.02 9.10
CA TYR A 378 -20.15 -16.38 7.77
C TYR A 378 -21.58 -16.13 7.26
N GLY A 379 -22.55 -16.97 7.64
CA GLY A 379 -23.97 -16.76 7.38
C GLY A 379 -24.51 -15.52 8.10
N ASP A 380 -24.24 -15.40 9.39
CA ASP A 380 -24.63 -14.26 10.23
C ASP A 380 -23.98 -12.96 9.72
N ALA A 381 -22.70 -13.02 9.36
CA ALA A 381 -21.99 -11.91 8.73
C ALA A 381 -22.65 -11.48 7.44
N LEU A 382 -23.00 -12.42 6.54
CA LEU A 382 -23.65 -12.10 5.28
C LEU A 382 -25.00 -11.42 5.51
N ALA A 383 -25.84 -11.95 6.40
CA ALA A 383 -27.14 -11.38 6.71
C ALA A 383 -27.04 -9.94 7.24
N ALA A 384 -26.07 -9.70 8.14
CA ALA A 384 -25.81 -8.35 8.66
C ALA A 384 -25.30 -7.38 7.59
N LEU A 385 -24.46 -7.84 6.66
CA LEU A 385 -23.95 -7.03 5.53
C LEU A 385 -25.01 -6.78 4.46
N GLU A 386 -25.94 -7.72 4.27
CA GLU A 386 -27.13 -7.55 3.43
C GLU A 386 -28.06 -6.48 4.03
N ALA A 387 -28.35 -6.55 5.33
CA ALA A 387 -29.16 -5.57 6.05
C ALA A 387 -28.53 -4.16 6.04
N ALA A 388 -27.20 -4.07 6.19
CA ALA A 388 -26.45 -2.81 6.14
C ALA A 388 -26.22 -2.26 4.71
N GLY A 389 -26.59 -3.01 3.66
CA GLY A 389 -26.37 -2.61 2.27
C GLY A 389 -24.89 -2.54 1.86
N ASP A 390 -23.97 -3.18 2.60
CA ASP A 390 -22.54 -3.22 2.24
C ASP A 390 -22.26 -4.28 1.17
N VAL A 391 -22.44 -3.88 -0.09
CA VAL A 391 -22.23 -4.73 -1.28
C VAL A 391 -20.83 -5.36 -1.32
N ARG A 392 -19.80 -4.65 -0.84
CA ARG A 392 -18.43 -5.16 -0.81
C ARG A 392 -18.26 -6.21 0.28
N GLY A 393 -18.77 -5.92 1.47
CA GLY A 393 -18.77 -6.85 2.59
C GLY A 393 -19.53 -8.15 2.27
N GLN A 394 -20.69 -8.05 1.63
CA GLN A 394 -21.46 -9.21 1.15
C GLN A 394 -20.62 -10.10 0.23
N ALA A 395 -19.92 -9.50 -0.74
CA ALA A 395 -19.05 -10.24 -1.66
C ALA A 395 -17.92 -10.98 -0.93
N ILE A 396 -17.31 -10.34 0.09
CA ILE A 396 -16.27 -10.94 0.94
C ILE A 396 -16.84 -12.12 1.75
N ALA A 397 -18.00 -11.95 2.37
CA ALA A 397 -18.64 -13.00 3.15
C ALA A 397 -18.99 -14.24 2.29
N LEU A 398 -19.53 -14.01 1.09
CA LEU A 398 -19.80 -15.07 0.11
C LEU A 398 -18.52 -15.77 -0.34
N LEU A 399 -17.45 -15.03 -0.59
CA LEU A 399 -16.17 -15.62 -0.99
C LEU A 399 -15.59 -16.55 0.10
N LEU A 400 -15.64 -16.11 1.36
CA LEU A 400 -15.17 -16.90 2.51
C LEU A 400 -16.04 -18.12 2.78
N ARG A 401 -17.36 -17.97 2.67
CA ARG A 401 -18.29 -19.10 2.83
C ARG A 401 -18.15 -20.12 1.69
N GLY A 402 -17.92 -19.65 0.47
CA GLY A 402 -17.67 -20.51 -0.68
C GLY A 402 -16.39 -21.35 -0.49
N GLU A 403 -15.30 -20.74 -0.01
CA GLU A 403 -14.07 -21.48 0.29
C GLU A 403 -14.26 -22.50 1.42
N LEU A 404 -15.04 -22.16 2.45
CA LEU A 404 -15.41 -23.11 3.50
C LEU A 404 -16.20 -24.31 2.95
N ARG A 405 -17.20 -24.06 2.10
CA ARG A 405 -18.03 -25.09 1.45
C ARG A 405 -17.20 -25.99 0.54
N ARG A 406 -16.25 -25.41 -0.20
CA ARG A 406 -15.27 -26.17 -1.01
C ARG A 406 -14.47 -27.14 -0.14
N ARG A 407 -14.00 -26.70 1.04
CA ARG A 407 -13.31 -27.57 2.01
C ARG A 407 -14.19 -28.65 2.63
N GLN A 408 -15.49 -28.38 2.78
CA GLN A 408 -16.49 -29.37 3.20
C GLN A 408 -16.85 -30.36 2.08
N GLY A 409 -16.42 -30.11 0.84
CA GLY A 409 -16.73 -30.94 -0.33
C GLY A 409 -18.04 -30.58 -1.04
N ASP A 410 -18.77 -29.56 -0.58
CA ASP A 410 -19.98 -29.06 -1.27
C ASP A 410 -19.57 -28.06 -2.37
N LEU A 411 -19.04 -28.62 -3.46
CA LEU A 411 -18.57 -27.85 -4.61
C LEU A 411 -19.71 -27.04 -5.27
N ALA A 412 -20.93 -27.58 -5.29
CA ALA A 412 -22.09 -26.93 -5.89
C ALA A 412 -22.54 -25.69 -5.10
N ALA A 413 -22.51 -25.73 -3.76
CA ALA A 413 -22.79 -24.55 -2.95
C ALA A 413 -21.63 -23.54 -2.96
N ALA A 414 -20.38 -24.00 -3.05
CA ALA A 414 -19.22 -23.13 -3.24
C ALA A 414 -19.29 -22.35 -4.56
N SER A 415 -19.66 -23.03 -5.65
CA SER A 415 -19.82 -22.43 -6.98
C SER A 415 -20.87 -21.32 -6.96
N ARG A 416 -22.05 -21.60 -6.40
CA ARG A 416 -23.12 -20.60 -6.24
C ARG A 416 -22.68 -19.37 -5.44
N ASP A 417 -21.92 -19.56 -4.36
CA ASP A 417 -21.42 -18.45 -3.56
C ASP A 417 -20.39 -17.60 -4.33
N HIS A 418 -19.46 -18.23 -5.06
CA HIS A 418 -18.47 -17.53 -5.88
C HIS A 418 -19.12 -16.78 -7.05
N GLU A 419 -20.11 -17.38 -7.72
CA GLU A 419 -20.87 -16.75 -8.79
C GLU A 419 -21.70 -15.56 -8.31
N ARG A 420 -22.22 -15.60 -7.08
CA ARG A 420 -22.88 -14.45 -6.44
C ARG A 420 -21.89 -13.37 -6.03
N ALA A 421 -20.69 -13.73 -5.58
CA ALA A 421 -19.69 -12.77 -5.10
C ALA A 421 -19.10 -11.90 -6.24
N LEU A 422 -18.81 -12.48 -7.40
CA LEU A 422 -18.20 -11.77 -8.54
C LEU A 422 -18.97 -10.52 -9.03
N PRO A 423 -20.28 -10.57 -9.31
CA PRO A 423 -21.04 -9.39 -9.71
C PRO A 423 -21.13 -8.34 -8.59
N LEU A 424 -21.11 -8.75 -7.32
CA LEU A 424 -21.08 -7.83 -6.18
C LEU A 424 -19.73 -7.11 -6.08
N PHE A 425 -18.61 -7.80 -6.29
CA PHE A 425 -17.29 -7.14 -6.39
C PHE A 425 -17.23 -6.15 -7.58
N ARG A 426 -17.84 -6.50 -8.72
CA ARG A 426 -17.96 -5.58 -9.86
C ARG A 426 -18.82 -4.36 -9.53
N ALA A 427 -19.96 -4.56 -8.88
CA ALA A 427 -20.86 -3.48 -8.45
C ALA A 427 -20.19 -2.56 -7.41
N ALA A 428 -19.38 -3.12 -6.51
CA ALA A 428 -18.55 -2.39 -5.56
C ALA A 428 -17.31 -1.73 -6.19
N ALA A 429 -17.05 -1.97 -7.49
CA ALA A 429 -15.84 -1.56 -8.21
C ALA A 429 -14.52 -2.04 -7.54
N ASP A 430 -14.57 -3.12 -6.76
CA ASP A 430 -13.41 -3.72 -6.10
C ASP A 430 -12.75 -4.75 -7.04
N ARG A 431 -11.86 -4.26 -7.90
CA ARG A 431 -11.14 -5.09 -8.87
C ARG A 431 -10.19 -6.10 -8.21
N ALA A 432 -9.67 -5.78 -7.03
CA ALA A 432 -8.78 -6.69 -6.30
C ALA A 432 -9.59 -7.83 -5.67
N GLY A 433 -10.74 -7.50 -5.07
CA GLY A 433 -11.73 -8.46 -4.60
C GLY A 433 -12.29 -9.35 -5.72
N GLU A 434 -12.62 -8.76 -6.88
CA GLU A 434 -13.05 -9.51 -8.07
C GLU A 434 -11.98 -10.52 -8.51
N ALA A 435 -10.72 -10.09 -8.58
CA ALA A 435 -9.62 -10.98 -8.95
C ALA A 435 -9.39 -12.10 -7.92
N MET A 436 -9.57 -11.84 -6.63
CA MET A 436 -9.54 -12.88 -5.59
C MET A 436 -10.73 -13.84 -5.69
N GLY A 437 -11.90 -13.35 -6.09
CA GLY A 437 -13.05 -14.17 -6.43
C GLY A 437 -12.79 -15.10 -7.61
N LEU A 438 -12.15 -14.58 -8.67
CA LEU A 438 -11.73 -15.38 -9.82
C LEU A 438 -10.66 -16.41 -9.47
N LEU A 439 -9.69 -16.05 -8.60
CA LEU A 439 -8.71 -17.00 -8.08
C LEU A 439 -9.39 -18.15 -7.32
N ALA A 440 -10.33 -17.85 -6.41
CA ALA A 440 -11.05 -18.87 -5.65
C ALA A 440 -11.93 -19.75 -6.55
N ARG A 441 -12.63 -19.15 -7.52
CA ARG A 441 -13.41 -19.91 -8.50
C ARG A 441 -12.52 -20.77 -9.40
N GLY A 442 -11.36 -20.28 -9.80
CA GLY A 442 -10.38 -21.07 -10.54
C GLY A 442 -9.93 -22.30 -9.75
N SER A 443 -9.63 -22.14 -8.46
CA SER A 443 -9.31 -23.28 -7.58
C SER A 443 -10.48 -24.27 -7.45
N LEU A 444 -11.71 -23.79 -7.33
CA LEU A 444 -12.90 -24.64 -7.32
C LEU A 444 -13.06 -25.43 -8.63
N ARG A 445 -12.84 -24.77 -9.78
CA ARG A 445 -12.89 -25.43 -11.09
C ARG A 445 -11.85 -26.53 -11.24
N LEU A 446 -10.68 -26.39 -10.60
CA LEU A 446 -9.68 -27.47 -10.57
C LEU A 446 -10.19 -28.68 -9.78
N ASP A 447 -10.88 -28.47 -8.65
CA ASP A 447 -11.51 -29.56 -7.89
C ASP A 447 -12.62 -30.25 -8.71
N GLU A 448 -13.35 -29.47 -9.53
CA GLU A 448 -14.35 -29.95 -10.50
C GLU A 448 -13.74 -30.56 -11.78
N ARG A 449 -12.39 -30.59 -11.89
CA ARG A 449 -11.61 -31.05 -13.07
C ARG A 449 -11.77 -30.21 -14.34
N ASP A 450 -12.23 -28.96 -14.24
CA ASP A 450 -12.24 -27.96 -15.31
C ASP A 450 -10.95 -27.11 -15.32
N ALA A 451 -9.88 -27.71 -15.84
CA ALA A 451 -8.58 -27.04 -15.96
C ALA A 451 -8.60 -25.83 -16.92
N ALA A 452 -9.41 -25.88 -17.98
CA ALA A 452 -9.48 -24.82 -18.98
C ALA A 452 -10.20 -23.57 -18.43
N GLY A 453 -11.32 -23.77 -17.73
CA GLY A 453 -12.02 -22.68 -17.06
C GLY A 453 -11.21 -22.09 -15.90
N ALA A 454 -10.41 -22.90 -15.20
CA ALA A 454 -9.49 -22.40 -14.18
C ALA A 454 -8.41 -21.48 -14.78
N ALA A 455 -7.78 -21.88 -15.90
CA ALA A 455 -6.80 -21.06 -16.59
C ALA A 455 -7.38 -19.70 -17.04
N ALA A 456 -8.59 -19.71 -17.61
CA ALA A 456 -9.27 -18.48 -18.04
C ALA A 456 -9.56 -17.53 -16.86
N ASP A 457 -9.96 -18.08 -15.71
CA ASP A 457 -10.19 -17.30 -14.51
C ASP A 457 -8.88 -16.71 -13.95
N TYR A 458 -7.79 -17.47 -13.96
CA TYR A 458 -6.47 -16.99 -13.55
C TYR A 458 -5.94 -15.88 -14.46
N ASP A 459 -6.10 -15.99 -15.78
CA ASP A 459 -5.67 -14.96 -16.72
C ASP A 459 -6.47 -13.66 -16.54
N CYS A 460 -7.79 -13.78 -16.33
CA CYS A 460 -8.64 -12.64 -16.04
C CYS A 460 -8.27 -11.98 -14.70
N ALA A 461 -8.02 -12.78 -13.66
CA ALA A 461 -7.55 -12.29 -12.37
C ALA A 461 -6.20 -11.56 -12.49
N LEU A 462 -5.24 -12.11 -13.22
CA LEU A 462 -3.94 -11.46 -13.47
C LEU A 462 -4.09 -10.13 -14.20
N MET A 463 -4.98 -10.05 -15.19
CA MET A 463 -5.26 -8.80 -15.90
C MET A 463 -5.80 -7.73 -14.93
N LEU A 464 -6.75 -8.09 -14.07
CA LEU A 464 -7.33 -7.18 -13.07
C LEU A 464 -6.29 -6.74 -12.03
N LEU A 465 -5.48 -7.67 -11.51
CA LEU A 465 -4.45 -7.42 -10.50
C LEU A 465 -3.32 -6.53 -11.04
N ARG A 466 -2.89 -6.76 -12.28
CA ARG A 466 -1.92 -5.89 -12.97
C ARG A 466 -2.49 -4.49 -13.20
N ALA A 467 -3.78 -4.39 -13.55
CA ALA A 467 -4.44 -3.11 -13.74
C ALA A 467 -4.59 -2.31 -12.44
N CYS A 468 -4.85 -2.97 -11.30
CA CYS A 468 -4.90 -2.31 -9.98
C CYS A 468 -3.54 -2.23 -9.26
N ARG A 469 -2.48 -2.82 -9.86
CA ARG A 469 -1.11 -2.90 -9.32
C ARG A 469 -1.02 -3.62 -7.97
N ASP A 470 -1.90 -4.58 -7.72
CA ASP A 470 -1.81 -5.45 -6.55
C ASP A 470 -0.80 -6.56 -6.81
N ARG A 471 0.41 -6.35 -6.30
CA ARG A 471 1.55 -7.26 -6.47
C ARG A 471 1.41 -8.55 -5.67
N ILE A 472 0.82 -8.49 -4.48
CA ILE A 472 0.66 -9.68 -3.63
C ILE A 472 -0.42 -10.58 -4.24
N GLY A 473 -1.55 -9.99 -4.65
CA GLY A 473 -2.57 -10.72 -5.39
C GLY A 473 -2.04 -11.30 -6.70
N GLU A 474 -1.25 -10.53 -7.47
CA GLU A 474 -0.61 -11.03 -8.71
C GLU A 474 0.25 -12.26 -8.44
N ALA A 475 1.07 -12.25 -7.37
CA ALA A 475 1.91 -13.39 -7.01
C ALA A 475 1.09 -14.62 -6.59
N ASN A 476 -0.04 -14.44 -5.90
CA ASN A 476 -0.93 -15.55 -5.53
C ASN A 476 -1.52 -16.25 -6.76
N VAL A 477 -1.99 -15.46 -7.73
CA VAL A 477 -2.57 -16.03 -8.96
C VAL A 477 -1.50 -16.67 -9.83
N LEU A 478 -0.30 -16.08 -9.92
CA LEU A 478 0.83 -16.69 -10.63
C LEU A 478 1.22 -18.03 -10.00
N LYS A 479 1.26 -18.13 -8.67
CA LYS A 479 1.50 -19.41 -7.99
C LYS A 479 0.44 -20.44 -8.37
N ALA A 480 -0.85 -20.09 -8.28
CA ALA A 480 -1.95 -21.00 -8.60
C ALA A 480 -1.94 -21.45 -10.07
N ARG A 481 -1.65 -20.54 -11.01
CA ARG A 481 -1.50 -20.87 -12.43
C ARG A 481 -0.26 -21.73 -12.68
N GLY A 482 0.83 -21.48 -11.95
CA GLY A 482 2.02 -22.34 -11.96
C GLY A 482 1.73 -23.75 -11.47
N ASP A 483 0.92 -23.92 -10.43
CA ASP A 483 0.47 -25.24 -9.97
C ASP A 483 -0.34 -25.96 -11.05
N LEU A 484 -1.23 -25.23 -11.73
CA LEU A 484 -2.02 -25.76 -12.85
C LEU A 484 -1.11 -26.24 -13.99
N CYS A 485 -0.15 -25.42 -14.43
CA CYS A 485 0.84 -25.81 -15.42
C CYS A 485 1.62 -27.06 -14.97
N PHE A 486 2.04 -27.12 -13.71
CA PHE A 486 2.75 -28.28 -13.15
C PHE A 486 1.91 -29.56 -13.18
N MET A 487 0.62 -29.47 -12.86
CA MET A 487 -0.31 -30.61 -12.96
C MET A 487 -0.53 -31.08 -14.40
N GLN A 488 -0.47 -30.17 -15.36
CA GLN A 488 -0.57 -30.44 -16.79
C GLN A 488 0.77 -30.89 -17.43
N ASP A 489 1.82 -31.05 -16.63
CA ASP A 489 3.19 -31.36 -17.07
C ASP A 489 3.84 -30.27 -17.95
N ASP A 490 3.27 -29.06 -17.98
CA ASP A 490 3.91 -27.87 -18.55
C ASP A 490 4.92 -27.28 -17.55
N LEU A 491 6.08 -27.94 -17.47
CA LEU A 491 7.15 -27.55 -16.55
C LEU A 491 7.69 -26.15 -16.84
N ALA A 492 7.74 -25.75 -18.11
CA ALA A 492 8.24 -24.45 -18.54
C ALA A 492 7.28 -23.31 -18.16
N GLY A 493 5.97 -23.52 -18.32
CA GLY A 493 4.94 -22.60 -17.84
C GLY A 493 4.97 -22.46 -16.33
N ALA A 494 5.07 -23.59 -15.61
CA ALA A 494 5.19 -23.61 -14.15
C ALA A 494 6.43 -22.84 -13.67
N ALA A 495 7.60 -23.07 -14.28
CA ALA A 495 8.84 -22.37 -13.95
C ALA A 495 8.68 -20.85 -14.10
N ARG A 496 8.14 -20.41 -15.25
CA ARG A 496 7.93 -19.00 -15.55
C ARG A 496 7.05 -18.32 -14.51
N ASP A 497 5.96 -18.97 -14.12
CA ASP A 497 4.99 -18.41 -13.19
C ASP A 497 5.50 -18.42 -11.75
N TYR A 498 6.15 -19.49 -11.30
CA TYR A 498 6.79 -19.52 -9.98
C TYR A 498 7.93 -18.50 -9.87
N ASP A 499 8.81 -18.39 -10.87
CA ASP A 499 9.89 -17.41 -10.86
C ASP A 499 9.35 -15.98 -10.88
N ARG A 500 8.28 -15.72 -11.63
CA ARG A 500 7.64 -14.40 -11.64
C ARG A 500 6.98 -14.08 -10.32
N ALA A 501 6.31 -15.05 -9.69
CA ALA A 501 5.71 -14.89 -8.37
C ALA A 501 6.79 -14.60 -7.31
N LEU A 502 7.89 -15.34 -7.32
CA LEU A 502 9.02 -15.14 -6.41
C LEU A 502 9.69 -13.78 -6.62
N TYR A 503 9.96 -13.37 -7.86
CA TYR A 503 10.50 -12.05 -8.17
C TYR A 503 9.64 -10.91 -7.60
N ILE A 504 8.31 -11.05 -7.69
CA ILE A 504 7.38 -10.06 -7.13
C ILE A 504 7.43 -10.08 -5.60
N LEU A 505 7.42 -11.25 -4.98
CA LEU A 505 7.39 -11.39 -3.51
C LEU A 505 8.71 -10.93 -2.88
N GLU A 506 9.86 -11.33 -3.43
CA GLU A 506 11.18 -10.86 -3.03
C GLU A 506 11.32 -9.34 -3.21
N GLY A 507 10.87 -8.79 -4.35
CA GLY A 507 10.91 -7.35 -4.58
C GLY A 507 9.99 -6.54 -3.65
N VAL A 508 8.86 -7.11 -3.23
CA VAL A 508 7.98 -6.53 -2.20
C VAL A 508 8.67 -6.58 -0.84
N GLU A 509 9.27 -7.71 -0.48
CA GLU A 509 10.02 -7.87 0.78
C GLU A 509 11.22 -6.93 0.84
N GLU A 510 12.06 -6.87 -0.20
CA GLU A 510 13.21 -5.98 -0.25
C GLU A 510 12.78 -4.51 -0.14
N ARG A 511 11.67 -4.13 -0.77
CA ARG A 511 11.12 -2.78 -0.68
C ARG A 511 10.57 -2.47 0.72
N VAL A 512 9.85 -3.40 1.34
CA VAL A 512 9.40 -3.27 2.75
C VAL A 512 10.61 -3.21 3.69
N LEU A 513 11.61 -4.06 3.48
CA LEU A 513 12.84 -4.08 4.24
C LEU A 513 13.64 -2.78 4.05
N SER A 514 13.73 -2.23 2.84
CA SER A 514 14.37 -0.93 2.57
C SER A 514 13.67 0.24 3.28
N GLN A 515 12.34 0.15 3.46
CA GLN A 515 11.55 1.12 4.21
C GLN A 515 11.68 0.94 5.73
N LEU A 516 12.23 -0.18 6.19
CA LEU A 516 12.38 -0.56 7.60
C LEU A 516 13.85 -0.66 8.05
N ARG A 517 14.84 -0.26 7.22
CA ARG A 517 16.27 -0.30 7.57
C ARG A 517 16.63 0.72 8.65
N PHE A 518 16.58 0.26 9.90
CA PHE A 518 17.27 0.78 11.09
C PHE A 518 18.41 -0.20 11.48
N PRO A 519 19.41 0.21 12.31
CA PRO A 519 20.70 -0.48 12.43
C PRO A 519 20.65 -1.93 12.97
N PRO A 520 21.73 -2.71 12.78
CA PRO A 520 21.72 -4.16 12.93
C PRO A 520 21.89 -4.62 14.39
N GLY A 521 20.82 -5.16 14.98
CA GLY A 521 20.88 -5.91 16.24
C GLY A 521 19.67 -6.82 16.48
N VAL A 522 18.74 -6.88 15.52
CA VAL A 522 17.36 -7.20 15.83
C VAL A 522 16.81 -8.14 14.76
N ARG A 523 17.14 -9.44 14.80
CA ARG A 523 16.54 -10.44 13.88
C ARG A 523 15.22 -11.00 14.41
N GLU A 524 15.06 -11.13 15.73
CA GLU A 524 13.84 -11.65 16.34
C GLU A 524 12.73 -10.60 16.46
N GLU A 525 13.06 -9.41 16.95
CA GLU A 525 12.12 -8.28 16.95
C GLU A 525 11.78 -7.83 15.51
N ARG A 526 12.58 -8.20 14.50
CA ARG A 526 12.28 -7.99 13.07
C ARG A 526 11.18 -8.91 12.56
N ARG A 527 11.10 -10.18 13.00
CA ARG A 527 9.94 -11.06 12.71
C ARG A 527 8.72 -10.60 13.49
N GLY A 528 8.91 -10.25 14.77
CA GLY A 528 7.86 -9.68 15.62
C GLY A 528 7.31 -8.36 15.09
N ALA A 529 8.15 -7.47 14.57
CA ALA A 529 7.76 -6.19 13.98
C ALA A 529 7.13 -6.36 12.59
N ILE A 530 7.49 -7.39 11.81
CA ILE A 530 6.77 -7.76 10.58
C ILE A 530 5.36 -8.24 10.93
N ALA A 531 5.20 -9.07 11.95
CA ALA A 531 3.89 -9.51 12.44
C ALA A 531 3.07 -8.34 13.03
N ARG A 532 3.70 -7.43 13.79
CA ARG A 532 3.06 -6.24 14.37
C ARG A 532 2.76 -5.15 13.35
N ALA A 533 3.57 -4.97 12.30
CA ALA A 533 3.29 -4.05 11.20
C ALA A 533 2.20 -4.59 10.25
N ARG A 534 2.02 -5.92 10.19
CA ARG A 534 0.85 -6.57 9.60
C ARG A 534 -0.39 -6.39 10.47
N ALA A 535 -0.26 -6.54 11.79
CA ALA A 535 -1.35 -6.32 12.74
C ALA A 535 -1.78 -4.84 12.84
N ALA A 536 -0.84 -3.88 12.79
CA ALA A 536 -1.10 -2.44 12.83
C ALA A 536 -1.75 -1.89 11.54
N ARG A 537 -1.96 -2.73 10.52
CA ARG A 537 -2.79 -2.45 9.34
C ARG A 537 -4.23 -2.94 9.51
N GLU A 538 -4.78 -2.81 10.71
CA GLU A 538 -6.21 -3.00 10.96
C GLU A 538 -7.04 -1.91 10.28
N HIS A 539 -7.34 -2.17 9.01
CA HIS A 539 -8.68 -2.06 8.47
C HIS A 539 -8.88 -3.33 7.63
N LEU A 540 -9.67 -4.30 8.10
CA LEU A 540 -10.12 -5.43 7.30
C LEU A 540 -10.75 -4.90 6.00
N PRO A 541 -10.14 -5.16 4.82
CA PRO A 541 -10.82 -6.06 3.89
C PRO A 541 -9.93 -7.00 3.06
N GLN A 542 -8.61 -6.79 2.91
CA GLN A 542 -7.81 -7.61 1.98
C GLN A 542 -6.78 -8.54 2.63
N GLN A 543 -6.05 -8.11 3.67
CA GLN A 543 -5.10 -9.00 4.36
C GLN A 543 -5.78 -10.11 5.15
N ALA A 544 -6.90 -9.82 5.81
CA ALA A 544 -7.70 -10.83 6.49
C ALA A 544 -8.35 -11.81 5.51
N LEU A 545 -8.78 -11.34 4.34
CA LEU A 545 -9.25 -12.19 3.25
C LEU A 545 -8.12 -13.10 2.75
N LEU A 546 -6.93 -12.55 2.50
CA LEU A 546 -5.75 -13.35 2.12
C LEU A 546 -5.39 -14.38 3.19
N ARG A 547 -5.47 -14.03 4.48
CA ARG A 547 -5.22 -14.96 5.59
C ARG A 547 -6.28 -16.07 5.64
N ALA A 548 -7.56 -15.71 5.53
CA ALA A 548 -8.66 -16.67 5.57
C ALA A 548 -8.65 -17.62 4.36
N LEU A 549 -8.25 -17.13 3.18
CA LEU A 549 -8.01 -17.94 1.99
C LEU A 549 -6.67 -18.70 2.02
N GLY A 550 -5.83 -18.49 3.03
CA GLY A 550 -4.55 -19.20 3.20
C GLY A 550 -3.41 -18.73 2.30
N TYR A 551 -3.46 -17.49 1.79
CA TYR A 551 -2.46 -16.87 0.92
C TYR A 551 -1.40 -16.04 1.66
N GLU A 552 -1.33 -16.11 2.99
CA GLU A 552 -0.27 -15.43 3.77
C GLU A 552 1.09 -16.14 3.59
N GLN A 553 1.08 -17.46 3.37
CA GLN A 553 2.31 -18.23 3.16
C GLN A 553 2.67 -18.41 1.68
N THR A 554 2.07 -17.63 0.77
CA THR A 554 2.34 -17.79 -0.67
C THR A 554 3.82 -17.75 -0.98
N HIS A 555 4.61 -16.89 -0.33
CA HIS A 555 6.05 -16.86 -0.57
C HIS A 555 6.74 -18.19 -0.25
N ALA A 556 6.56 -18.72 0.95
CA ALA A 556 7.11 -20.02 1.34
C ALA A 556 6.58 -21.17 0.46
N ARG A 557 5.29 -21.14 0.12
CA ARG A 557 4.64 -22.13 -0.74
C ARG A 557 5.15 -22.09 -2.18
N THR A 558 5.44 -20.92 -2.74
CA THR A 558 6.01 -20.79 -4.08
C THR A 558 7.45 -21.31 -4.11
N TRP A 559 8.25 -21.08 -3.06
CA TRP A 559 9.57 -21.72 -2.94
C TRP A 559 9.46 -23.23 -2.90
N GLN A 560 8.54 -23.78 -2.10
CA GLN A 560 8.31 -25.22 -2.04
C GLN A 560 7.85 -25.79 -3.40
N ALA A 561 6.88 -25.15 -4.05
CA ALA A 561 6.35 -25.58 -5.35
C ALA A 561 7.41 -25.52 -6.46
N ARG A 562 8.30 -24.51 -6.45
CA ARG A 562 9.43 -24.46 -7.37
C ARG A 562 10.49 -25.52 -7.05
N GLY A 563 10.66 -25.87 -5.77
CA GLY A 563 11.47 -27.00 -5.34
C GLY A 563 10.97 -28.32 -5.91
N ASP A 564 9.66 -28.57 -5.83
CA ASP A 564 9.00 -29.75 -6.40
C ASP A 564 9.14 -29.79 -7.93
N LEU A 565 8.98 -28.65 -8.60
CA LEU A 565 9.22 -28.49 -10.03
C LEU A 565 10.66 -28.88 -10.42
N ARG A 566 11.64 -28.30 -9.72
CA ARG A 566 13.06 -28.56 -9.98
C ARG A 566 13.45 -30.01 -9.69
N LEU A 567 12.76 -30.67 -8.75
CA LEU A 567 12.94 -32.10 -8.52
C LEU A 567 12.50 -32.90 -9.76
N ARG A 568 11.36 -32.56 -10.36
CA ARG A 568 10.85 -33.17 -11.59
C ARG A 568 11.77 -32.92 -12.79
N GLU A 569 12.38 -31.73 -12.87
CA GLU A 569 13.43 -31.37 -13.84
C GLU A 569 14.80 -32.02 -13.55
N ARG A 570 14.92 -32.86 -12.50
CA ARG A 570 16.17 -33.50 -12.05
C ARG A 570 17.25 -32.52 -11.55
N GLN A 571 16.88 -31.29 -11.20
CA GLN A 571 17.77 -30.26 -10.66
C GLN A 571 17.84 -30.32 -9.13
N ALA A 572 18.30 -31.47 -8.61
CA ALA A 572 18.21 -31.80 -7.19
C ALA A 572 18.99 -30.83 -6.25
N ALA A 573 20.05 -30.17 -6.74
CA ALA A 573 20.78 -29.18 -5.94
C ALA A 573 19.97 -27.87 -5.77
N LEU A 574 19.30 -27.42 -6.83
CA LEU A 574 18.47 -26.22 -6.80
C LEU A 574 17.17 -26.47 -6.02
N ALA A 575 16.58 -27.67 -6.14
CA ALA A 575 15.44 -28.08 -5.33
C ALA A 575 15.75 -28.06 -3.82
N ALA A 576 16.92 -28.58 -3.41
CA ALA A 576 17.35 -28.54 -2.01
C ALA A 576 17.49 -27.12 -1.46
N ARG A 577 17.98 -26.17 -2.29
CA ARG A 577 18.07 -24.75 -1.94
C ARG A 577 16.69 -24.12 -1.78
N ASP A 578 15.78 -24.42 -2.70
CA ASP A 578 14.41 -23.90 -2.68
C ASP A 578 13.62 -24.39 -1.46
N TYR A 579 13.71 -25.68 -1.12
CA TYR A 579 13.14 -26.19 0.13
C TYR A 579 13.78 -25.53 1.36
N GLY A 580 15.08 -25.25 1.32
CA GLY A 580 15.77 -24.50 2.37
C GLY A 580 15.18 -23.10 2.59
N ASN A 581 14.92 -22.36 1.51
CA ASN A 581 14.28 -21.04 1.57
C ASN A 581 12.83 -21.13 2.07
N ALA A 582 12.06 -22.12 1.62
CA ALA A 582 10.70 -22.36 2.12
C ALA A 582 10.69 -22.62 3.63
N ILE A 583 11.57 -23.49 4.14
CA ILE A 583 11.70 -23.80 5.57
C ILE A 583 12.05 -22.54 6.37
N LEU A 584 12.99 -21.73 5.89
CA LEU A 584 13.35 -20.47 6.55
C LEU A 584 12.14 -19.53 6.65
N LEU A 585 11.36 -19.39 5.58
CA LEU A 585 10.18 -18.53 5.56
C LEU A 585 9.04 -19.07 6.42
N TYR A 586 8.81 -20.38 6.47
CA TYR A 586 7.83 -20.98 7.38
C TYR A 586 8.21 -20.79 8.85
N ARG A 587 9.51 -20.92 9.17
CA ARG A 587 10.06 -20.56 10.49
C ARG A 587 9.85 -19.08 10.81
N GLU A 588 9.97 -18.21 9.80
CA GLU A 588 9.75 -16.77 9.93
C GLU A 588 8.32 -16.42 10.26
N SER A 589 7.37 -17.09 9.60
CA SER A 589 5.95 -16.88 9.80
C SER A 589 5.39 -17.61 11.02
N GLY A 590 6.15 -18.52 11.64
CA GLY A 590 5.68 -19.39 12.71
C GLY A 590 4.72 -20.50 12.23
N ASP A 591 4.68 -20.78 10.92
CA ASP A 591 3.85 -21.84 10.36
C ASP A 591 4.56 -23.19 10.52
N ARG A 592 4.37 -23.81 11.68
CA ARG A 592 4.97 -25.10 12.04
C ARG A 592 4.55 -26.24 11.13
N ARG A 593 3.31 -26.20 10.59
CA ARG A 593 2.79 -27.26 9.70
C ARG A 593 3.47 -27.17 8.33
N GLY A 594 3.57 -25.97 7.77
CA GLY A 594 4.29 -25.71 6.53
C GLY A 594 5.79 -26.02 6.64
N GLU A 595 6.41 -25.66 7.77
CA GLU A 595 7.80 -25.99 8.06
C GLU A 595 8.04 -27.51 8.04
N ALA A 596 7.20 -28.28 8.75
CA ALA A 596 7.30 -29.72 8.82
C ALA A 596 7.11 -30.39 7.45
N ALA A 597 6.17 -29.91 6.65
CA ALA A 597 5.95 -30.40 5.29
C ALA A 597 7.16 -30.15 4.37
N ALA A 598 7.75 -28.95 4.43
CA ALA A 598 8.94 -28.62 3.64
C ALA A 598 10.19 -29.38 4.10
N LEU A 599 10.34 -29.63 5.42
CA LEU A 599 11.38 -30.50 5.98
C LEU A 599 11.23 -31.93 5.45
N LYS A 600 10.02 -32.50 5.47
CA LYS A 600 9.75 -33.82 4.88
C LYS A 600 10.15 -33.87 3.41
N ALA A 601 9.72 -32.89 2.61
CA ALA A 601 10.04 -32.84 1.17
C ALA A 601 11.56 -32.79 0.92
N ARG A 602 12.30 -32.00 1.71
CA ARG A 602 13.77 -31.98 1.64
C ARG A 602 14.40 -33.29 2.10
N GLY A 603 13.83 -33.93 3.11
CA GLY A 603 14.21 -35.26 3.59
C GLY A 603 14.07 -36.33 2.51
N ASP A 604 12.93 -36.35 1.81
CA ASP A 604 12.66 -37.25 0.69
C ASP A 604 13.68 -37.06 -0.44
N LEU A 605 13.98 -35.80 -0.79
CA LEU A 605 15.03 -35.47 -1.76
C LEU A 605 16.42 -35.96 -1.30
N ARG A 606 16.78 -35.76 -0.03
CA ARG A 606 18.06 -36.22 0.52
C ARG A 606 18.17 -37.74 0.52
N ARG A 607 17.08 -38.45 0.82
CA ARG A 607 17.00 -39.92 0.76
C ARG A 607 17.28 -40.41 -0.66
N GLN A 608 16.58 -39.86 -1.66
CA GLN A 608 16.80 -40.21 -3.08
C GLN A 608 18.24 -39.99 -3.56
N ARG A 609 18.96 -39.03 -2.96
CA ARG A 609 20.38 -38.74 -3.28
C ARG A 609 21.40 -39.55 -2.46
N GLY A 610 20.95 -40.41 -1.55
CA GLY A 610 21.84 -41.14 -0.64
C GLY A 610 22.43 -40.29 0.49
N ALA A 611 21.97 -39.06 0.70
CA ALA A 611 22.37 -38.20 1.82
C ALA A 611 21.62 -38.58 3.11
N LEU A 612 21.70 -39.87 3.48
CA LEU A 612 20.86 -40.49 4.50
C LEU A 612 20.94 -39.80 5.88
N PRO A 613 22.11 -39.35 6.39
CA PRO A 613 22.18 -38.65 7.68
C PRO A 613 21.40 -37.33 7.70
N GLY A 614 21.43 -36.59 6.58
CA GLY A 614 20.67 -35.35 6.43
C GLY A 614 19.17 -35.59 6.26
N ALA A 615 18.77 -36.69 5.61
CA ALA A 615 17.36 -37.09 5.49
C ALA A 615 16.76 -37.44 6.85
N GLN A 616 17.51 -38.21 7.66
CA GLN A 616 17.11 -38.59 9.02
C GLN A 616 16.80 -37.37 9.88
N ARG A 617 17.72 -36.38 9.91
CA ARG A 617 17.52 -35.14 10.67
C ARG A 617 16.27 -34.38 10.23
N ASP A 618 16.06 -34.26 8.91
CA ASP A 618 14.90 -33.56 8.38
C ASP A 618 13.58 -34.29 8.75
N TYR A 619 13.56 -35.63 8.73
CA TYR A 619 12.39 -36.40 9.17
C TYR A 619 12.15 -36.31 10.68
N ASP A 620 13.21 -36.35 11.49
CA ASP A 620 13.08 -36.22 12.95
C ASP A 620 12.61 -34.80 13.34
N ASP A 621 13.09 -33.76 12.67
CA ASP A 621 12.61 -32.39 12.85
C ASP A 621 11.14 -32.25 12.43
N ALA A 622 10.77 -32.80 11.26
CA ALA A 622 9.39 -32.77 10.77
C ALA A 622 8.43 -33.53 11.70
N LEU A 623 8.84 -34.71 12.20
CA LEU A 623 8.02 -35.50 13.10
C LEU A 623 7.77 -34.76 14.42
N ARG A 624 8.82 -34.16 15.01
CA ARG A 624 8.68 -33.36 16.24
C ARG A 624 7.67 -32.22 16.09
N LEU A 625 7.67 -31.54 14.93
CA LEU A 625 6.73 -30.47 14.65
C LEU A 625 5.29 -30.99 14.48
N PHE A 626 5.08 -32.08 13.74
CA PHE A 626 3.75 -32.67 13.57
C PHE A 626 3.21 -33.31 14.86
N GLU A 627 4.08 -33.85 15.73
CA GLU A 627 3.73 -34.31 17.08
C GLU A 627 3.28 -33.14 17.96
N ALA A 628 4.03 -32.02 17.96
CA ALA A 628 3.65 -30.82 18.70
C ALA A 628 2.34 -30.18 18.22
N LEU A 629 1.95 -30.44 16.97
CA LEU A 629 0.68 -29.99 16.38
C LEU A 629 -0.47 -30.99 16.54
N ALA A 630 -0.21 -32.19 17.08
CA ALA A 630 -1.14 -33.33 17.09
C ALA A 630 -1.70 -33.67 15.68
N ASP A 631 -0.93 -33.41 14.62
CA ASP A 631 -1.34 -33.64 13.23
C ASP A 631 -1.10 -35.10 12.81
N GLY A 632 -2.06 -35.98 13.11
CA GLY A 632 -1.99 -37.42 12.83
C GLY A 632 -1.60 -37.78 11.38
N PRO A 633 -2.24 -37.19 10.35
CA PRO A 633 -1.87 -37.45 8.95
C PRO A 633 -0.43 -37.06 8.63
N GLY A 634 0.04 -35.90 9.11
CA GLY A 634 1.41 -35.42 8.92
C GLY A 634 2.44 -36.33 9.60
N GLN A 635 2.15 -36.77 10.83
CA GLN A 635 2.97 -37.74 11.56
C GLN A 635 3.07 -39.06 10.79
N ALA A 636 1.95 -39.61 10.32
CA ALA A 636 1.91 -40.88 9.60
C ALA A 636 2.75 -40.83 8.31
N ALA A 637 2.65 -39.73 7.55
CA ALA A 637 3.42 -39.53 6.33
C ALA A 637 4.93 -39.43 6.58
N VAL A 638 5.36 -38.77 7.66
CA VAL A 638 6.78 -38.67 8.03
C VAL A 638 7.31 -40.00 8.59
N LEU A 639 6.53 -40.68 9.43
CA LEU A 639 6.88 -42.00 9.97
C LEU A 639 7.07 -43.02 8.86
N LYS A 640 6.18 -43.05 7.87
CA LYS A 640 6.36 -43.89 6.68
C LYS A 640 7.67 -43.56 5.95
N ALA A 641 7.93 -42.27 5.67
CA ALA A 641 9.13 -41.85 4.94
C ALA A 641 10.43 -42.14 5.71
N ARG A 642 10.39 -42.06 7.04
CA ARG A 642 11.50 -42.42 7.93
C ARG A 642 11.70 -43.93 8.03
N ALA A 643 10.62 -44.70 8.03
CA ALA A 643 10.68 -46.17 7.97
C ALA A 643 11.29 -46.65 6.64
N ASP A 644 10.89 -46.06 5.50
CA ASP A 644 11.48 -46.31 4.18
C ASP A 644 13.03 -46.08 4.25
N LEU A 645 13.46 -44.97 4.85
CA LEU A 645 14.89 -44.64 5.05
C LEU A 645 15.63 -45.65 5.97
N ARG A 646 14.97 -46.15 7.01
CA ARG A 646 15.55 -47.15 7.92
C ARG A 646 15.70 -48.50 7.25
N CYS A 647 14.74 -48.90 6.41
CA CYS A 647 14.86 -50.09 5.54
C CYS A 647 16.08 -49.98 4.62
N GLU A 648 16.28 -48.83 3.95
CA GLU A 648 17.45 -48.59 3.08
C GLU A 648 18.79 -48.69 3.82
N ARG A 649 18.80 -48.46 5.14
CA ARG A 649 19.99 -48.58 6.01
C ARG A 649 20.18 -49.96 6.65
N GLY A 650 19.20 -50.87 6.50
CA GLY A 650 19.21 -52.17 7.15
C GLY A 650 18.72 -52.19 8.61
N ASP A 651 18.15 -51.09 9.13
CA ASP A 651 17.51 -51.05 10.45
C ASP A 651 16.05 -51.52 10.35
N THR A 652 15.87 -52.83 10.20
CA THR A 652 14.55 -53.44 10.02
C THR A 652 13.68 -53.35 11.28
N ALA A 653 14.28 -53.41 12.47
CA ALA A 653 13.58 -53.28 13.74
C ALA A 653 13.02 -51.86 13.94
N GLY A 654 13.84 -50.83 13.71
CA GLY A 654 13.41 -49.43 13.78
C GLY A 654 12.42 -49.07 12.67
N ALA A 655 12.53 -49.66 11.48
CA ALA A 655 11.56 -49.48 10.41
C ALA A 655 10.19 -50.09 10.76
N ALA A 656 10.17 -51.30 11.32
CA ALA A 656 8.92 -51.96 11.72
C ALA A 656 8.15 -51.18 12.78
N LEU A 657 8.85 -50.59 13.76
CA LEU A 657 8.24 -49.70 14.76
C LEU A 657 7.59 -48.46 14.13
N ASP A 658 8.30 -47.77 13.24
CA ASP A 658 7.79 -46.57 12.57
C ASP A 658 6.58 -46.88 11.67
N TYR A 659 6.63 -47.98 10.92
CA TYR A 659 5.51 -48.44 10.09
C TYR A 659 4.29 -48.81 10.93
N THR A 660 4.49 -49.49 12.06
CA THR A 660 3.38 -49.84 12.97
C THR A 660 2.72 -48.60 13.55
N ARG A 661 3.52 -47.60 13.94
CA ARG A 661 3.01 -46.30 14.41
C ARG A 661 2.31 -45.52 13.29
N ALA A 662 2.83 -45.56 12.07
CA ALA A 662 2.20 -44.96 10.90
C ALA A 662 0.86 -45.63 10.56
N LEU A 663 0.77 -46.96 10.62
CA LEU A 663 -0.47 -47.71 10.41
C LEU A 663 -1.54 -47.33 11.43
N ALA A 664 -1.19 -47.28 12.72
CA ALA A 664 -2.15 -46.88 13.76
C ALA A 664 -2.73 -45.48 13.52
N LEU A 665 -1.93 -44.56 12.98
CA LEU A 665 -2.39 -43.22 12.61
C LEU A 665 -3.20 -43.21 11.31
N PHE A 666 -2.83 -44.01 10.30
CA PHE A 666 -3.60 -44.15 9.05
C PHE A 666 -4.91 -44.91 9.23
N ASP A 667 -5.00 -45.81 10.21
CA ASP A 667 -6.22 -46.52 10.60
C ASP A 667 -7.26 -45.53 11.17
N ALA A 668 -6.82 -44.52 11.92
CA ALA A 668 -7.67 -43.45 12.43
C ALA A 668 -8.17 -42.49 11.33
N THR A 669 -7.49 -42.43 10.17
CA THR A 669 -7.82 -41.50 9.07
C THR A 669 -8.49 -42.18 7.86
N GLY A 670 -8.56 -43.52 7.82
CA GLY A 670 -9.19 -44.26 6.73
C GLY A 670 -8.41 -44.33 5.41
N ASP A 671 -7.09 -44.09 5.41
CA ASP A 671 -6.26 -44.17 4.20
C ASP A 671 -5.82 -45.62 3.89
N GLY A 672 -6.68 -46.37 3.19
CA GLY A 672 -6.44 -47.77 2.83
C GLY A 672 -5.28 -48.01 1.86
N ALA A 673 -4.91 -47.02 1.04
CA ALA A 673 -3.83 -47.15 0.05
C ALA A 673 -2.46 -47.12 0.73
N SER A 674 -2.25 -46.15 1.63
CA SER A 674 -1.03 -46.06 2.45
C SER A 674 -0.90 -47.26 3.39
N GLN A 675 -2.01 -47.74 3.97
CA GLN A 675 -2.02 -48.94 4.80
C GLN A 675 -1.58 -50.18 4.02
N THR A 676 -2.09 -50.38 2.81
CA THR A 676 -1.75 -51.54 1.98
C THR A 676 -0.26 -51.53 1.65
N SER A 677 0.26 -50.38 1.21
CA SER A 677 1.69 -50.21 0.93
C SER A 677 2.58 -50.52 2.15
N ILE A 678 2.21 -50.01 3.34
CA ILE A 678 2.96 -50.26 4.57
C ILE A 678 2.89 -51.73 4.98
N ARG A 679 1.70 -52.36 4.92
CA ARG A 679 1.51 -53.79 5.24
C ARG A 679 2.33 -54.70 4.32
N THR A 680 2.41 -54.38 3.03
CA THR A 680 3.26 -55.13 2.07
C THR A 680 4.73 -55.06 2.45
N VAL A 681 5.24 -53.87 2.79
CA VAL A 681 6.65 -53.70 3.18
C VAL A 681 6.93 -54.37 4.53
N LEU A 682 6.04 -54.21 5.52
CA LEU A 682 6.12 -54.90 6.82
C LEU A 682 6.19 -56.42 6.67
N ALA A 683 5.36 -57.01 5.82
CA ALA A 683 5.38 -58.45 5.56
C ALA A 683 6.71 -58.94 4.95
N GLY A 684 7.47 -58.07 4.28
CA GLY A 684 8.80 -58.38 3.75
C GLY A 684 9.96 -58.18 4.72
N ILE A 685 9.78 -57.41 5.81
CA ILE A 685 10.82 -57.13 6.83
C ILE A 685 10.57 -57.83 8.16
N SER A 686 9.35 -58.30 8.44
CA SER A 686 9.07 -59.18 9.57
C SER A 686 9.80 -60.52 9.38
N PRO A 687 10.47 -61.06 10.40
CA PRO A 687 11.08 -62.37 10.30
C PRO A 687 10.00 -63.40 9.97
N ARG A 688 10.23 -64.23 8.94
CA ARG A 688 9.44 -65.43 8.73
C ARG A 688 9.60 -66.32 9.98
N PRO A 689 8.55 -67.03 10.42
CA PRO A 689 8.61 -67.88 11.62
C PRO A 689 9.78 -68.89 11.62
N ASP A 690 10.35 -69.20 10.45
CA ASP A 690 11.37 -70.23 10.25
C ASP A 690 12.78 -69.72 9.94
N ASP A 691 13.05 -68.40 9.96
CA ASP A 691 14.42 -67.90 9.69
C ASP A 691 15.27 -67.86 10.98
N PRO A 692 16.38 -68.62 11.08
CA PRO A 692 17.26 -68.58 12.25
C PRO A 692 17.92 -67.19 12.37
N PRO A 693 18.24 -66.74 13.59
CA PRO A 693 18.76 -65.40 13.82
C PRO A 693 20.07 -65.18 13.04
N ARG A 694 20.04 -64.27 12.05
CA ARG A 694 21.26 -63.89 11.33
C ARG A 694 22.17 -63.10 12.27
N PRO A 695 23.46 -63.49 12.42
CA PRO A 695 24.37 -62.80 13.30
C PRO A 695 24.63 -61.38 12.79
N VAL A 696 24.52 -60.41 13.71
CA VAL A 696 24.85 -59.01 13.50
C VAL A 696 26.32 -58.92 13.08
N ARG A 697 26.59 -58.64 11.80
CA ARG A 697 27.96 -58.30 11.35
C ARG A 697 28.29 -56.91 11.91
N ALA A 698 29.16 -56.89 12.91
CA ALA A 698 29.78 -55.66 13.40
C ALA A 698 30.41 -54.91 12.22
N ALA A 699 30.00 -53.65 12.04
CA ALA A 699 30.57 -52.76 11.06
C ALA A 699 32.06 -52.53 11.41
N VAL A 700 32.95 -52.96 10.52
CA VAL A 700 34.36 -52.55 10.55
C VAL A 700 34.42 -51.14 9.99
N PRO A 701 34.90 -50.14 10.74
CA PRO A 701 35.07 -48.78 10.21
C PRO A 701 36.23 -48.77 9.21
N ARG A 702 36.00 -48.22 8.02
CA ARG A 702 37.04 -47.72 7.12
C ARG A 702 36.70 -46.31 6.70
#